data_AF-A0A5B0LWN1-F1
#
_entry.id   AF-A0A5B0LWN1-F1
#
_cell.length_a   1.000
_cell.length_b   1.000
_cell.length_c   1.000
_cell.angle_alpha   90.00
_cell.angle_beta   90.00
_cell.angle_gamma   90.00
#
_symmetry.space_group_name_H-M   'P 1'
#
loop_
_entity.id
_entity.type
_entity.pdbx_description
1 polymer ?
#
loop_
_entity_poly.entity_id
_entity_poly.type
_entity_poly.pdbx_seq_one_letter_code
_entity_poly.pdbx_strand_id
1 'polypeptide(L)'
;MMISYIILTIPWQLGNVVLSPDGVLRTGNKYRRRFSGLFFLSIIPLVYFFLQHKVKRVPGAYTYYAFIEWSLILYDVLYDSSTIIDFVHFDFVVTASPKSKADIARNLLGGEPTLSQGTTNSNPPEKLRKIACRPSVNSLSRESSFSETMQFSAQVYFGFVFWTTLTAVGPVIFYFSVWSMGLDGQEVLLFATVAPFILCSTLCRNFFLKILPIIQLSSLLSIGSYLVDRKLFYDDAVLRLQLTTIAIGLCTTIQTFKLFQSKLQGQLELEKCSMALGIGLIASVLLKYANYSLNPMWPIMRKNNGGFHRIGLILGILSSLFLRSGSNMNSESALEEEDSPISDSSPRSSSPAGSSRSSSSVDLPPTITLDPHGPVWWRAVAGFGGIMFIIHTLFTDSGTMIAWVWDGYPITGPLPLQQGCWMILAMCIGLFLPLISGDEMLYHPQWLLLGCTSAFGLYSFHGWLGFAAGLILCIFCLSIFPRYLQDLVTSSQSGGWWKVAAGFGFGYLIYDMMELCHTFTVAYAFVPLAARFRERTDAILLVTMTLIGLGYFQPRGSDQPSNLLPNPRRNHLIKVMKMILGLLAFTSVMVMLKRTTFKEDIKPYHPENRTFKAGIWTVHFGVDSGMWESQRRIKDIVEELELDVIGLLETDLQRIVMGNRDLTQYVSEELGMHVDIGPGPNKHTWGAVLMSKFPIINSTHHLLPSPHGELAPAIHATLDMWGTHVDVIVSHNGQEEDPVDRTLQSTKLAEIMRTAYPKPFVFLGYVVSHPHAPRPAPYQILVEDGRMLDIERGDTDRWCEYILFRGLKRLGYARVTRGSNPAVTDTELQVGMFQVPPSWVTVDPDRDSSDYQRVSPDFIAPASRFSSKVGGPEGFKGHRYHVLREQFGTDVVYYRM
;
A
#
# COMPACT_ATOMS: atom_id res chain seq x y z
N MET A 1 -20.88 -19.92 19.24
CA MET A 1 -20.29 -18.70 19.82
C MET A 1 -21.17 -17.48 19.55
N MET A 2 -21.33 -17.01 18.30
CA MET A 2 -22.16 -15.84 17.96
C MET A 2 -23.63 -15.94 18.42
N ILE A 3 -24.31 -17.06 18.15
CA ILE A 3 -25.72 -17.25 18.55
C ILE A 3 -25.88 -17.15 20.08
N SER A 4 -24.95 -17.78 20.82
CA SER A 4 -24.94 -17.72 22.29
C SER A 4 -24.72 -16.29 22.79
N TYR A 5 -23.81 -15.53 22.17
CA TYR A 5 -23.61 -14.12 22.48
C TYR A 5 -24.89 -13.31 22.24
N ILE A 6 -25.51 -13.40 21.06
CA ILE A 6 -26.75 -12.68 20.74
C ILE A 6 -27.87 -13.00 21.75
N ILE A 7 -28.03 -14.26 22.13
CA ILE A 7 -29.03 -14.69 23.12
C ILE A 7 -28.73 -14.08 24.50
N LEU A 8 -27.47 -14.06 24.92
CA LEU A 8 -27.04 -13.51 26.20
C LEU A 8 -27.04 -11.98 26.23
N THR A 9 -26.96 -11.31 25.08
CA THR A 9 -27.08 -9.84 24.96
C THR A 9 -28.50 -9.36 25.26
N ILE A 10 -29.53 -10.18 25.01
CA ILE A 10 -30.94 -9.85 25.30
C ILE A 10 -31.14 -9.45 26.77
N PRO A 11 -30.86 -10.32 27.77
CA PRO A 11 -31.08 -9.96 29.17
C PRO A 11 -30.20 -8.78 29.63
N TRP A 12 -28.99 -8.63 29.10
CA TRP A 12 -28.09 -7.51 29.41
C TRP A 12 -28.67 -6.17 28.95
N GLN A 13 -28.99 -6.04 27.67
CA GLN A 13 -29.47 -4.78 27.10
C GLN A 13 -30.88 -4.43 27.62
N LEU A 14 -31.79 -5.42 27.71
CA LEU A 14 -33.13 -5.20 28.24
C LEU A 14 -33.07 -4.83 29.74
N GLY A 15 -32.24 -5.53 30.51
CA GLY A 15 -32.04 -5.26 31.93
C GLY A 15 -31.55 -3.84 32.19
N ASN A 16 -30.53 -3.39 31.45
CA ASN A 16 -29.99 -2.04 31.56
C ASN A 16 -31.03 -0.96 31.18
N VAL A 17 -31.83 -1.18 30.14
CA VAL A 17 -32.89 -0.23 29.73
C VAL A 17 -34.02 -0.13 30.78
N VAL A 18 -34.41 -1.26 31.37
CA VAL A 18 -35.51 -1.35 32.35
C VAL A 18 -35.08 -0.85 33.74
N LEU A 19 -33.85 -1.12 34.16
CA LEU A 19 -33.34 -0.78 35.49
C LEU A 19 -32.78 0.65 35.58
N SER A 20 -32.63 1.37 34.46
CA SER A 20 -32.11 2.75 34.43
C SER A 20 -33.14 3.76 34.98
N PRO A 21 -32.78 4.64 35.95
CA PRO A 21 -33.68 5.64 36.52
C PRO A 21 -34.16 6.69 35.50
N ASP A 22 -35.47 6.85 35.34
CA ASP A 22 -36.10 7.74 34.33
C ASP A 22 -35.81 9.24 34.53
N GLY A 23 -35.50 9.68 35.75
CA GLY A 23 -35.31 11.10 36.11
C GLY A 23 -33.95 11.69 35.78
N VAL A 24 -32.88 10.87 35.73
CA VAL A 24 -31.47 11.35 35.60
C VAL A 24 -30.86 10.93 34.26
N LEU A 25 -31.27 9.79 33.69
CA LEU A 25 -30.60 9.18 32.53
C LEU A 25 -31.48 9.18 31.26
N ARG A 26 -32.45 10.09 31.16
CA ARG A 26 -33.46 10.11 30.08
C ARG A 26 -32.86 10.13 28.68
N THR A 27 -31.76 10.87 28.49
CA THR A 27 -31.07 10.98 27.19
C THR A 27 -30.28 9.71 26.87
N GLY A 28 -29.50 9.17 27.81
CA GLY A 28 -28.75 7.93 27.64
C GLY A 28 -29.67 6.72 27.38
N ASN A 29 -30.76 6.60 28.14
CA ASN A 29 -31.72 5.50 27.98
C ASN A 29 -32.47 5.56 26.64
N LYS A 30 -32.68 6.77 26.07
CA LYS A 30 -33.25 6.94 24.72
C LYS A 30 -32.34 6.39 23.63
N TYR A 31 -31.03 6.62 23.73
CA TYR A 31 -30.05 6.08 22.79
C TYR A 31 -29.90 4.57 22.95
N ARG A 32 -29.81 4.05 24.18
CA ARG A 32 -29.82 2.61 24.48
C ARG A 32 -31.00 1.88 23.83
N ARG A 33 -32.23 2.39 24.02
CA ARG A 33 -33.43 1.81 23.37
C ARG A 33 -33.33 1.79 21.84
N ARG A 34 -32.80 2.85 21.24
CA ARG A 34 -32.62 2.93 19.78
C ARG A 34 -31.58 1.93 19.29
N PHE A 35 -30.41 1.86 19.92
CA PHE A 35 -29.34 0.95 19.51
C PHE A 35 -29.70 -0.51 19.75
N SER A 36 -30.34 -0.86 20.87
CA SER A 36 -30.90 -2.20 21.10
C SER A 36 -31.95 -2.56 20.06
N GLY A 37 -32.86 -1.63 19.75
CA GLY A 37 -33.86 -1.84 18.70
C GLY A 37 -33.21 -2.12 17.34
N LEU A 38 -32.21 -1.33 16.95
CA LEU A 38 -31.44 -1.54 15.72
C LEU A 38 -30.69 -2.87 15.72
N PHE A 39 -30.07 -3.26 16.84
CA PHE A 39 -29.38 -4.53 17.00
C PHE A 39 -30.33 -5.71 16.76
N PHE A 40 -31.44 -5.79 17.49
CA PHE A 40 -32.36 -6.92 17.36
C PHE A 40 -33.13 -6.94 16.03
N LEU A 41 -33.47 -5.78 15.47
CA LEU A 41 -34.12 -5.70 14.17
C LEU A 41 -33.18 -6.15 13.04
N SER A 42 -31.87 -5.91 13.18
CA SER A 42 -30.85 -6.33 12.22
C SER A 42 -30.62 -7.85 12.18
N ILE A 43 -31.06 -8.60 13.20
CA ILE A 43 -31.00 -10.07 13.18
C ILE A 43 -31.89 -10.66 12.07
N ILE A 44 -33.03 -10.04 11.77
CA ILE A 44 -33.97 -10.50 10.73
C ILE A 44 -33.28 -10.55 9.35
N PRO A 45 -32.71 -9.44 8.83
CA PRO A 45 -31.98 -9.49 7.57
C PRO A 45 -30.68 -10.30 7.69
N LEU A 46 -30.02 -10.38 8.85
CA LEU A 46 -28.85 -11.25 9.05
C LEU A 46 -29.16 -12.71 8.71
N VAL A 47 -30.23 -13.27 9.30
CA VAL A 47 -30.65 -14.65 9.05
C VAL A 47 -31.07 -14.84 7.60
N TYR A 48 -31.78 -13.86 7.02
CA TYR A 48 -32.17 -13.90 5.61
C TYR A 48 -30.95 -14.01 4.68
N PHE A 49 -29.96 -13.11 4.82
CA PHE A 49 -28.77 -13.12 3.98
C PHE A 49 -27.85 -14.31 4.24
N PHE A 50 -27.79 -14.80 5.49
CA PHE A 50 -27.10 -16.06 5.81
C PHE A 50 -27.66 -17.23 4.98
N LEU A 51 -28.99 -17.34 4.89
CA LEU A 51 -29.65 -18.39 4.10
C LEU A 51 -29.43 -18.18 2.59
N GLN A 52 -29.47 -16.92 2.12
CA GLN A 52 -29.18 -16.60 0.72
C GLN A 52 -27.76 -17.00 0.32
N HIS A 53 -26.78 -16.78 1.20
CA HIS A 53 -25.39 -17.19 0.98
C HIS A 53 -25.21 -18.70 1.09
N LYS A 54 -25.55 -19.32 2.23
CA LYS A 54 -25.22 -20.72 2.50
C LYS A 54 -26.08 -21.73 1.75
N VAL A 55 -27.36 -21.43 1.55
CA VAL A 55 -28.31 -22.38 0.93
C VAL A 55 -28.49 -22.06 -0.54
N LYS A 56 -28.79 -20.80 -0.87
CA LYS A 56 -29.15 -20.39 -2.23
C LYS A 56 -27.96 -19.96 -3.09
N ARG A 57 -26.76 -19.82 -2.51
CA ARG A 57 -25.52 -19.40 -3.18
C ARG A 57 -25.70 -18.15 -4.06
N VAL A 58 -26.48 -17.18 -3.56
CA VAL A 58 -26.71 -15.93 -4.30
C VAL A 58 -25.45 -15.05 -4.24
N PRO A 59 -24.94 -14.55 -5.38
CA PRO A 59 -23.77 -13.67 -5.42
C PRO A 59 -23.93 -12.42 -4.55
N GLY A 60 -22.85 -12.02 -3.86
CA GLY A 60 -22.83 -10.86 -2.97
C GLY A 60 -23.63 -11.01 -1.66
N ALA A 61 -24.41 -12.08 -1.47
CA ALA A 61 -25.20 -12.31 -0.26
C ALA A 61 -24.34 -12.45 1.00
N TYR A 62 -23.13 -13.00 0.86
CA TYR A 62 -22.16 -13.08 1.96
C TYR A 62 -21.77 -11.69 2.46
N THR A 63 -21.51 -10.76 1.55
CA THR A 63 -21.11 -9.41 1.92
C THR A 63 -22.24 -8.61 2.58
N TYR A 64 -23.49 -8.79 2.15
CA TYR A 64 -24.64 -8.23 2.87
C TYR A 64 -24.75 -8.82 4.29
N TYR A 65 -24.57 -10.13 4.42
CA TYR A 65 -24.51 -10.80 5.73
C TYR A 65 -23.40 -10.19 6.60
N ALA A 66 -22.19 -10.04 6.06
CA ALA A 66 -21.04 -9.46 6.77
C ALA A 66 -21.30 -8.01 7.21
N PHE A 67 -21.87 -7.16 6.36
CA PHE A 67 -22.21 -5.78 6.75
C PHE A 67 -23.25 -5.71 7.86
N ILE A 68 -24.25 -6.59 7.86
CA ILE A 68 -25.25 -6.65 8.93
C ILE A 68 -24.60 -7.16 10.21
N GLU A 69 -23.74 -8.17 10.12
CA GLU A 69 -22.96 -8.69 11.24
C GLU A 69 -22.07 -7.60 11.86
N TRP A 70 -21.36 -6.81 11.05
CA TRP A 70 -20.55 -5.69 11.54
C TRP A 70 -21.43 -4.58 12.14
N SER A 71 -22.61 -4.35 11.57
CA SER A 71 -23.57 -3.39 12.14
C SER A 71 -24.02 -3.80 13.53
N LEU A 72 -24.20 -5.11 13.81
CA LEU A 72 -24.49 -5.60 15.17
C LEU A 72 -23.39 -5.20 16.15
N ILE A 73 -22.12 -5.39 15.78
CA ILE A 73 -20.98 -4.98 16.61
C ILE A 73 -20.99 -3.47 16.83
N LEU A 74 -21.21 -2.68 15.77
CA LEU A 74 -21.30 -1.22 15.87
C LEU A 74 -22.43 -0.77 16.81
N TYR A 75 -23.62 -1.37 16.69
CA TYR A 75 -24.75 -1.05 17.55
C TYR A 75 -24.50 -1.43 19.01
N ASP A 76 -23.79 -2.54 19.28
CA ASP A 76 -23.41 -2.94 20.64
C ASP A 76 -22.41 -1.95 21.26
N VAL A 77 -21.38 -1.55 20.50
CA VAL A 77 -20.42 -0.52 20.94
C VAL A 77 -21.12 0.82 21.16
N LEU A 78 -22.04 1.22 20.28
CA LEU A 78 -22.82 2.45 20.42
C LEU A 78 -23.75 2.40 21.65
N TYR A 79 -24.37 1.23 21.88
CA TYR A 79 -25.17 0.97 23.08
C TYR A 79 -24.34 1.21 24.35
N ASP A 80 -23.17 0.60 24.44
CA ASP A 80 -22.27 0.75 25.59
C ASP A 80 -21.73 2.19 25.70
N SER A 81 -21.38 2.83 24.58
CA SER A 81 -20.88 4.21 24.55
C SER A 81 -21.90 5.23 25.06
N SER A 82 -23.19 4.92 25.00
CA SER A 82 -24.25 5.78 25.53
C SER A 82 -24.09 6.03 27.03
N THR A 83 -23.35 5.15 27.74
CA THR A 83 -22.99 5.31 29.15
C THR A 83 -22.12 6.54 29.42
N ILE A 84 -21.41 7.07 28.41
CA ILE A 84 -20.65 8.34 28.54
C ILE A 84 -21.59 9.49 28.97
N ILE A 85 -22.83 9.50 28.47
CA ILE A 85 -23.83 10.51 28.81
C ILE A 85 -24.20 10.41 30.29
N ASP A 86 -24.22 9.20 30.84
CA ASP A 86 -24.53 8.96 32.25
C ASP A 86 -23.40 9.49 33.17
N PHE A 87 -22.14 9.43 32.73
CA PHE A 87 -20.99 9.94 33.47
C PHE A 87 -20.90 11.48 33.48
N VAL A 88 -21.62 12.20 32.62
CA VAL A 88 -21.66 13.68 32.65
C VAL A 88 -22.29 14.19 33.96
N HIS A 89 -23.15 13.39 34.59
CA HIS A 89 -23.78 13.70 35.88
C HIS A 89 -22.99 13.16 37.09
N PHE A 90 -21.82 12.57 36.87
CA PHE A 90 -21.01 11.97 37.92
C PHE A 90 -20.11 13.01 38.58
N ASP A 91 -20.60 13.63 39.67
CA ASP A 91 -19.79 14.51 40.52
C ASP A 91 -19.01 13.71 41.55
N PHE A 92 -17.68 13.70 41.42
CA PHE A 92 -16.78 13.07 42.39
C PHE A 92 -16.38 14.08 43.47
N VAL A 93 -17.08 14.08 44.61
CA VAL A 93 -16.73 14.90 45.78
C VAL A 93 -15.85 14.08 46.72
N VAL A 94 -14.55 14.40 46.78
CA VAL A 94 -13.64 13.84 47.80
C VAL A 94 -13.79 14.63 49.09
N THR A 95 -14.68 14.19 49.97
CA THR A 95 -14.80 14.74 51.33
C THR A 95 -13.70 14.15 52.22
N ALA A 96 -12.60 14.89 52.38
CA ALA A 96 -11.59 14.55 53.38
C ALA A 96 -12.21 14.61 54.79
N SER A 97 -12.12 13.51 55.54
CA SER A 97 -12.53 13.46 56.96
C SER A 97 -11.80 14.55 57.78
N PRO A 98 -12.45 15.22 58.74
CA PRO A 98 -11.85 16.31 59.52
C PRO A 98 -10.54 15.94 60.21
N LYS A 99 -10.30 14.65 60.49
CA LYS A 99 -9.06 14.15 61.09
C LYS A 99 -7.86 14.26 60.14
N SER A 100 -8.07 14.17 58.83
CA SER A 100 -7.01 14.22 57.82
C SER A 100 -6.47 15.64 57.56
N LYS A 101 -7.30 16.69 57.71
CA LYS A 101 -6.84 18.08 57.53
C LYS A 101 -5.86 18.53 58.62
N ALA A 102 -6.03 18.05 59.86
CA ALA A 102 -5.13 18.35 60.97
C ALA A 102 -3.77 17.61 60.84
N ASP A 103 -3.78 16.37 60.36
CA ASP A 103 -2.55 15.58 60.20
C ASP A 103 -1.73 16.02 58.96
N ILE A 104 -2.39 16.49 57.89
CA ILE A 104 -1.72 17.07 56.72
C ILE A 104 -1.09 18.43 57.05
N ALA A 105 -1.76 19.28 57.84
CA ALA A 105 -1.20 20.55 58.30
C ALA A 105 0.00 20.36 59.24
N ARG A 106 -0.01 19.30 60.06
CA ARG A 106 1.08 18.96 60.98
C ARG A 106 2.32 18.41 60.26
N ASN A 107 2.15 17.73 59.12
CA ASN A 107 3.25 17.24 58.29
C ASN A 107 3.84 18.31 57.33
N LEU A 108 3.06 19.33 56.95
CA LEU A 108 3.53 20.44 56.10
C LEU A 108 4.25 21.55 56.89
N LEU A 109 3.99 21.67 58.20
CA LEU A 109 4.62 22.65 59.10
C LEU A 109 5.64 21.99 60.05
N GLY A 110 6.24 20.88 59.62
CA GLY A 110 7.21 20.11 60.40
C GLY A 110 8.45 20.90 60.76
N GLY A 111 8.42 21.54 61.92
CA GLY A 111 9.58 21.93 62.67
C GLY A 111 9.26 21.76 64.15
N GLU A 112 9.99 20.89 64.84
CA GLU A 112 10.26 21.04 66.26
C GLU A 112 11.48 20.19 66.69
N PRO A 113 12.09 20.47 67.85
CA PRO A 113 13.51 20.81 67.94
C PRO A 113 14.32 19.75 68.70
N THR A 114 15.65 19.74 68.57
CA THR A 114 16.53 19.45 69.72
C THR A 114 17.98 19.82 69.48
N LEU A 115 18.53 20.40 70.54
CA LEU A 115 19.87 20.89 70.81
C LEU A 115 20.94 19.78 70.75
N SER A 116 22.14 20.07 70.24
CA SER A 116 23.39 19.74 70.96
C SER A 116 24.61 20.49 70.38
N GLN A 117 25.48 20.83 71.33
CA GLN A 117 26.66 21.70 71.29
C GLN A 117 27.79 21.24 70.36
N GLY A 118 28.65 22.19 69.98
CA GLY A 118 30.06 21.86 69.75
C GLY A 118 30.85 22.79 68.83
N THR A 119 31.30 23.93 69.36
CA THR A 119 32.66 24.52 69.19
C THR A 119 33.45 24.31 67.88
N THR A 120 33.74 25.39 67.15
CA THR A 120 35.03 26.16 67.14
C THR A 120 35.30 26.84 65.79
N ASN A 121 35.64 28.13 65.87
CA ASN A 121 36.69 28.87 65.13
C ASN A 121 36.68 28.86 63.58
N SER A 122 37.08 29.89 62.82
CA SER A 122 37.34 31.33 62.98
C SER A 122 37.92 31.78 61.63
N ASN A 123 37.34 32.81 60.99
CA ASN A 123 38.03 33.81 60.14
C ASN A 123 38.73 33.33 58.82
N PRO A 124 39.20 34.23 57.91
CA PRO A 124 38.41 34.76 56.78
C PRO A 124 39.20 34.64 55.43
N PRO A 125 39.36 35.66 54.57
CA PRO A 125 38.72 35.79 53.26
C PRO A 125 39.68 35.78 52.05
N GLU A 126 39.09 35.93 50.86
CA GLU A 126 39.66 36.52 49.63
C GLU A 126 40.81 35.83 48.86
N LYS A 127 40.56 35.76 47.54
CA LYS A 127 41.48 35.99 46.40
C LYS A 127 42.25 34.85 45.73
N LEU A 128 42.04 34.87 44.40
CA LEU A 128 42.90 34.45 43.29
C LEU A 128 43.20 32.95 43.10
N ARG A 129 42.70 32.41 41.98
CA ARG A 129 43.59 32.12 40.84
C ARG A 129 42.83 31.93 39.52
N LYS A 130 43.24 32.75 38.56
CA LYS A 130 43.11 32.53 37.12
C LYS A 130 43.53 31.10 36.77
N ILE A 131 42.67 30.37 36.06
CA ILE A 131 43.11 29.44 35.02
C ILE A 131 42.43 29.88 33.74
N ALA A 132 43.25 30.39 32.83
CA ALA A 132 42.87 30.66 31.45
C ALA A 132 42.64 29.33 30.73
N CYS A 133 41.45 29.14 30.16
CA CYS A 133 41.26 28.20 29.06
C CYS A 133 41.04 29.00 27.77
N ARG A 134 41.99 28.85 26.86
CA ARG A 134 41.92 29.32 25.47
C ARG A 134 40.68 28.71 24.78
N PRO A 135 40.05 29.41 23.82
CA PRO A 135 38.93 28.86 23.09
C PRO A 135 39.44 27.85 22.04
N SER A 136 39.23 26.56 22.31
CA SER A 136 39.41 25.47 21.35
C SER A 136 38.14 25.35 20.49
N VAL A 137 38.01 26.18 19.46
CA VAL A 137 36.76 26.30 18.66
C VAL A 137 36.66 25.31 17.50
N ASN A 138 37.71 24.54 17.18
CA ASN A 138 37.73 23.77 15.93
C ASN A 138 37.50 22.26 16.04
N SER A 139 37.53 21.65 17.24
CA SER A 139 37.24 20.21 17.41
C SER A 139 35.78 19.91 17.79
N LEU A 140 35.15 20.78 18.59
CA LEU A 140 33.77 20.57 19.08
C LEU A 140 32.69 20.76 17.99
N SER A 141 32.96 21.60 16.98
CA SER A 141 32.00 21.90 15.89
C SER A 141 31.84 20.76 14.88
N ARG A 142 32.83 19.87 14.79
CA ARG A 142 32.80 18.72 13.87
C ARG A 142 32.06 17.52 14.45
N GLU A 143 32.14 17.32 15.77
CA GLU A 143 31.38 16.29 16.50
C GLU A 143 29.88 16.61 16.53
N SER A 144 29.49 17.88 16.69
CA SER A 144 28.07 18.29 16.69
C SER A 144 27.42 18.12 15.31
N SER A 145 28.11 18.50 14.22
CA SER A 145 27.59 18.37 12.85
C SER A 145 27.39 16.91 12.40
N PHE A 146 28.29 16.00 12.81
CA PHE A 146 28.14 14.58 12.52
C PHE A 146 26.94 13.96 13.27
N SER A 147 26.78 14.30 14.55
CA SER A 147 25.64 13.86 15.36
C SER A 147 24.30 14.29 14.75
N GLU A 148 24.18 15.56 14.31
CA GLU A 148 22.97 16.06 13.64
C GLU A 148 22.67 15.33 12.32
N THR A 149 23.70 15.03 11.52
CA THR A 149 23.55 14.29 10.26
C THR A 149 23.07 12.86 10.51
N MET A 150 23.60 12.19 11.55
CA MET A 150 23.16 10.84 11.94
C MET A 150 21.73 10.83 12.48
N GLN A 151 21.35 11.83 13.28
CA GLN A 151 19.97 11.98 13.75
C GLN A 151 18.99 12.18 12.58
N PHE A 152 19.35 13.02 11.61
CA PHE A 152 18.53 13.20 10.41
C PHE A 152 18.41 11.91 9.59
N SER A 153 19.53 11.19 9.41
CA SER A 153 19.52 9.89 8.72
C SER A 153 18.65 8.86 9.43
N ALA A 154 18.66 8.82 10.77
CA ALA A 154 17.76 7.99 11.56
C ALA A 154 16.28 8.38 11.38
N GLN A 155 15.97 9.68 11.28
CA GLN A 155 14.61 10.13 10.98
C GLN A 155 14.16 9.71 9.56
N VAL A 156 15.04 9.84 8.56
CA VAL A 156 14.79 9.35 7.19
C VAL A 156 14.51 7.85 7.20
N TYR A 157 15.26 7.07 7.98
CA TYR A 157 15.04 5.63 8.13
C TYR A 157 13.65 5.31 8.69
N PHE A 158 13.18 6.03 9.71
CA PHE A 158 11.81 5.85 10.22
C PHE A 158 10.73 6.33 9.24
N GLY A 159 11.02 7.33 8.39
CA GLY A 159 10.19 7.65 7.24
C GLY A 159 10.10 6.49 6.25
N PHE A 160 11.24 5.84 5.96
CA PHE A 160 11.29 4.64 5.14
C PHE A 160 10.53 3.45 5.75
N VAL A 161 10.62 3.24 7.07
CA VAL A 161 9.83 2.20 7.78
C VAL A 161 8.34 2.49 7.68
N PHE A 162 7.93 3.76 7.81
CA PHE A 162 6.53 4.17 7.64
C PHE A 162 6.02 3.79 6.25
N TRP A 163 6.71 4.17 5.17
CA TRP A 163 6.27 3.85 3.80
C TRP A 163 6.34 2.36 3.48
N THR A 164 7.35 1.66 3.98
CA THR A 164 7.48 0.20 3.85
C THR A 164 6.30 -0.52 4.51
N THR A 165 5.88 -0.05 5.69
CA THR A 165 4.75 -0.63 6.41
C THR A 165 3.43 -0.25 5.75
N LEU A 166 3.24 1.01 5.37
CA LEU A 166 2.01 1.49 4.72
C LEU A 166 1.72 0.74 3.41
N THR A 167 2.76 0.57 2.56
CA THR A 167 2.64 -0.15 1.29
C THR A 167 2.50 -1.67 1.44
N ALA A 168 2.76 -2.21 2.64
CA ALA A 168 2.56 -3.63 2.95
C ALA A 168 1.12 -3.97 3.38
N VAL A 169 0.38 -2.99 3.91
CA VAL A 169 -0.96 -3.21 4.47
C VAL A 169 -1.92 -3.73 3.40
N GLY A 170 -1.94 -3.09 2.22
CA GLY A 170 -2.78 -3.49 1.09
C GLY A 170 -2.64 -4.97 0.72
N PRO A 171 -1.45 -5.45 0.31
CA PRO A 171 -1.23 -6.85 -0.06
C PRO A 171 -1.63 -7.86 1.00
N VAL A 172 -1.38 -7.54 2.28
CA VAL A 172 -1.62 -8.45 3.40
C VAL A 172 -3.10 -8.52 3.76
N ILE A 173 -3.83 -7.42 3.66
CA ILE A 173 -5.29 -7.41 3.83
C ILE A 173 -5.97 -8.06 2.63
N PHE A 174 -5.62 -7.65 1.42
CA PHE A 174 -6.30 -8.07 0.20
C PHE A 174 -6.15 -9.57 -0.06
N TYR A 175 -5.06 -10.19 0.41
CA TYR A 175 -4.92 -11.65 0.44
C TYR A 175 -6.18 -12.34 0.99
N PHE A 176 -6.75 -11.89 2.11
CA PHE A 176 -7.95 -12.52 2.66
C PHE A 176 -9.19 -12.30 1.79
N SER A 177 -9.32 -11.11 1.19
CA SER A 177 -10.45 -10.78 0.32
C SER A 177 -10.48 -11.61 -0.96
N VAL A 178 -9.32 -11.83 -1.57
CA VAL A 178 -9.22 -12.63 -2.80
C VAL A 178 -9.49 -14.11 -2.49
N TRP A 179 -8.89 -14.67 -1.44
CA TRP A 179 -9.08 -16.08 -1.09
C TRP A 179 -10.49 -16.41 -0.60
N SER A 180 -11.21 -15.43 -0.05
CA SER A 180 -12.62 -15.55 0.33
C SER A 180 -13.59 -15.17 -0.79
N MET A 181 -13.10 -14.60 -1.90
CA MET A 181 -13.89 -14.03 -3.00
C MET A 181 -14.94 -13.02 -2.49
N GLY A 182 -14.58 -12.19 -1.50
CA GLY A 182 -15.50 -11.27 -0.81
C GLY A 182 -14.83 -10.48 0.31
N LEU A 183 -15.64 -9.83 1.17
CA LEU A 183 -15.15 -9.17 2.39
C LEU A 183 -15.22 -10.12 3.58
N ASP A 184 -14.08 -10.54 4.12
CA ASP A 184 -13.98 -11.52 5.22
C ASP A 184 -13.97 -10.86 6.63
N GLY A 185 -13.93 -9.54 6.70
CA GLY A 185 -13.90 -8.77 7.96
C GLY A 185 -12.52 -8.27 8.34
N GLN A 186 -11.46 -8.90 7.82
CA GLN A 186 -10.08 -8.44 8.03
C GLN A 186 -9.83 -7.06 7.40
N GLU A 187 -10.65 -6.64 6.43
CA GLU A 187 -10.55 -5.34 5.77
C GLU A 187 -10.76 -4.17 6.72
N VAL A 188 -11.44 -4.37 7.86
CA VAL A 188 -11.60 -3.34 8.90
C VAL A 188 -10.25 -2.89 9.47
N LEU A 189 -9.22 -3.75 9.39
CA LEU A 189 -7.86 -3.44 9.84
C LEU A 189 -7.18 -2.37 8.99
N LEU A 190 -7.72 -2.04 7.81
CA LEU A 190 -7.28 -0.88 7.02
C LEU A 190 -7.30 0.40 7.85
N PHE A 191 -8.33 0.57 8.70
CA PHE A 191 -8.51 1.74 9.55
C PHE A 191 -7.51 1.84 10.72
N ALA A 192 -6.54 0.93 10.83
CA ALA A 192 -5.46 1.09 11.80
C ALA A 192 -4.59 2.32 11.53
N THR A 193 -4.55 2.83 10.30
CA THR A 193 -3.89 4.09 9.93
C THR A 193 -4.46 5.29 10.72
N VAL A 194 -5.72 5.22 11.14
CA VAL A 194 -6.48 6.24 11.89
C VAL A 194 -6.13 6.26 13.39
N ALA A 195 -5.17 5.44 13.83
CA ALA A 195 -4.62 5.41 15.18
C ALA A 195 -4.18 6.77 15.79
N PRO A 196 -3.83 7.85 15.03
CA PRO A 196 -3.56 9.16 15.64
C PRO A 196 -4.66 9.68 16.57
N PHE A 197 -5.93 9.26 16.42
CA PHE A 197 -6.98 9.59 17.40
C PHE A 197 -6.67 9.14 18.83
N ILE A 198 -5.82 8.13 19.03
CA ILE A 198 -5.40 7.70 20.38
C ILE A 198 -4.72 8.85 21.14
N LEU A 199 -4.02 9.74 20.42
CA LEU A 199 -3.34 10.91 21.01
C LEU A 199 -4.31 12.01 21.44
N CYS A 200 -5.60 11.89 21.15
CA CYS A 200 -6.62 12.79 21.67
C CYS A 200 -6.76 12.69 23.20
N SER A 201 -6.54 11.52 23.78
CA SER A 201 -6.60 11.27 25.22
C SER A 201 -5.35 11.73 25.95
N THR A 202 -5.50 12.51 27.03
CA THR A 202 -4.39 12.92 27.91
C THR A 202 -3.65 11.74 28.52
N LEU A 203 -4.39 10.70 28.95
CA LEU A 203 -3.84 9.49 29.56
C LEU A 203 -2.94 8.74 28.56
N CYS A 204 -3.45 8.54 27.35
CA CYS A 204 -2.71 7.86 26.29
C CYS A 204 -1.46 8.65 25.90
N ARG A 205 -1.52 9.99 25.82
CA ARG A 205 -0.34 10.83 25.56
C ARG A 205 0.73 10.69 26.64
N ASN A 206 0.35 10.78 27.91
CA ASN A 206 1.29 10.68 29.03
C ASN A 206 1.92 9.29 29.10
N PHE A 207 1.15 8.25 28.78
CA PHE A 207 1.68 6.89 28.63
C PHE A 207 2.65 6.80 27.45
N PHE A 208 2.24 7.28 26.27
CA PHE A 208 3.03 7.27 25.03
C PHE A 208 4.40 7.94 25.20
N LEU A 209 4.44 9.08 25.91
CA LEU A 209 5.67 9.79 26.26
C LEU A 209 6.65 8.91 27.06
N LYS A 210 6.17 8.20 28.08
CA LYS A 210 7.00 7.36 28.95
C LYS A 210 7.58 6.15 28.24
N ILE A 211 6.83 5.57 27.31
CA ILE A 211 7.22 4.35 26.60
C ILE A 211 7.62 4.59 25.14
N LEU A 212 7.86 5.85 24.74
CA LEU A 212 8.17 6.23 23.36
C LEU A 212 9.32 5.39 22.74
N PRO A 213 10.44 5.10 23.44
CA PRO A 213 11.49 4.26 22.86
C PRO A 213 11.05 2.84 22.56
N ILE A 214 10.20 2.26 23.42
CA ILE A 214 9.63 0.92 23.23
C ILE A 214 8.67 0.94 22.04
N ILE A 215 7.81 1.95 21.95
CA ILE A 215 6.88 2.14 20.84
C ILE A 215 7.63 2.31 19.50
N GLN A 216 8.72 3.07 19.49
CA GLN A 216 9.57 3.21 18.31
C GLN A 216 10.16 1.86 17.88
N LEU A 217 10.62 1.03 18.82
CA LEU A 217 11.07 -0.32 18.50
C LEU A 217 9.93 -1.21 18.01
N SER A 218 8.74 -1.11 18.62
CA SER A 218 7.53 -1.84 18.21
C SER A 218 7.02 -1.43 16.82
N SER A 219 7.37 -0.25 16.31
CA SER A 219 7.06 0.10 14.91
C SER A 219 7.75 -0.81 13.89
N LEU A 220 8.79 -1.54 14.30
CA LEU A 220 9.49 -2.52 13.46
C LEU A 220 8.80 -3.90 13.42
N LEU A 221 7.66 -4.08 14.10
CA LEU A 221 6.94 -5.36 14.16
C LEU A 221 6.56 -5.90 12.77
N SER A 222 6.18 -5.04 11.82
CA SER A 222 5.88 -5.47 10.44
C SER A 222 7.11 -6.07 9.77
N ILE A 223 8.27 -5.42 9.87
CA ILE A 223 9.54 -5.96 9.35
C ILE A 223 9.95 -7.22 10.11
N GLY A 224 9.64 -7.33 11.40
CA GLY A 224 9.89 -8.52 12.21
C GLY A 224 8.95 -9.70 11.94
N SER A 225 7.83 -9.47 11.27
CA SER A 225 6.78 -10.48 11.06
C SER A 225 7.23 -11.67 10.21
N TYR A 226 8.31 -11.55 9.44
CA TYR A 226 8.90 -12.68 8.70
C TYR A 226 9.36 -13.85 9.59
N LEU A 227 9.56 -13.62 10.89
CA LEU A 227 9.88 -14.67 11.87
C LEU A 227 8.67 -15.55 12.20
N VAL A 228 7.46 -15.10 11.86
CA VAL A 228 6.23 -15.88 11.93
C VAL A 228 6.21 -16.81 10.73
N ASP A 229 6.77 -18.00 10.91
CA ASP A 229 6.74 -19.10 9.94
C ASP A 229 5.78 -20.20 10.41
N ARG A 230 5.16 -20.91 9.46
CA ARG A 230 4.16 -21.96 9.66
C ARG A 230 4.66 -23.12 10.54
N LYS A 231 5.98 -23.28 10.66
CA LYS A 231 6.60 -24.24 11.59
C LYS A 231 6.37 -23.89 13.06
N LEU A 232 6.12 -22.61 13.37
CA LEU A 232 5.92 -22.11 14.73
C LEU A 232 4.46 -21.76 15.03
N PHE A 233 3.65 -21.42 14.03
CA PHE A 233 2.27 -20.96 14.21
C PHE A 233 1.32 -21.60 13.20
N TYR A 234 0.14 -22.04 13.66
CA TYR A 234 -0.90 -22.66 12.81
C TYR A 234 -1.55 -21.65 11.84
N ASP A 235 -1.78 -20.41 12.30
CA ASP A 235 -2.37 -19.30 11.52
C ASP A 235 -1.33 -18.19 11.23
N ASP A 236 -0.26 -18.55 10.51
CA ASP A 236 0.88 -17.65 10.28
C ASP A 236 0.50 -16.39 9.47
N ALA A 237 -0.41 -16.51 8.50
CA ALA A 237 -0.88 -15.38 7.70
C ALA A 237 -1.65 -14.34 8.54
N VAL A 238 -2.56 -14.78 9.40
CA VAL A 238 -3.36 -13.89 10.27
C VAL A 238 -2.47 -13.15 11.26
N LEU A 239 -1.48 -13.83 11.84
CA LEU A 239 -0.56 -13.18 12.76
C LEU A 239 0.33 -12.14 12.05
N ARG A 240 0.81 -12.43 10.82
CA ARG A 240 1.55 -11.43 10.02
C ARG A 240 0.69 -10.21 9.68
N LEU A 241 -0.60 -10.40 9.39
CA LEU A 241 -1.57 -9.32 9.23
C LEU A 241 -1.69 -8.48 10.50
N GLN A 242 -1.99 -9.11 11.64
CA GLN A 242 -2.13 -8.40 12.93
C GLN A 242 -0.88 -7.59 13.29
N LEU A 243 0.32 -8.17 13.13
CA LEU A 243 1.58 -7.48 13.40
C LEU A 243 1.82 -6.30 12.47
N THR A 244 1.46 -6.44 11.18
CA THR A 244 1.57 -5.36 10.19
C THR A 244 0.60 -4.22 10.50
N THR A 245 -0.64 -4.56 10.86
CA THR A 245 -1.68 -3.60 11.23
C THR A 245 -1.33 -2.84 12.53
N ILE A 246 -0.83 -3.53 13.55
CA ILE A 246 -0.34 -2.89 14.78
C ILE A 246 0.82 -1.95 14.44
N ALA A 247 1.77 -2.40 13.62
CA ALA A 247 2.92 -1.60 13.24
C ALA A 247 2.52 -0.32 12.49
N ILE A 248 1.57 -0.37 11.54
CA ILE A 248 1.15 0.84 10.81
C ILE A 248 0.44 1.83 11.75
N GLY A 249 -0.41 1.36 12.65
CA GLY A 249 -1.06 2.23 13.64
C GLY A 249 -0.07 2.89 14.59
N LEU A 250 0.98 2.17 15.00
CA LEU A 250 2.09 2.77 15.73
C LEU A 250 2.86 3.77 14.87
N CYS A 251 3.16 3.45 13.61
CA CYS A 251 3.86 4.36 12.71
C CYS A 251 3.12 5.68 12.50
N THR A 252 1.83 5.66 12.19
CA THR A 252 1.02 6.88 11.99
C THR A 252 0.93 7.71 13.27
N THR A 253 0.79 7.04 14.42
CA THR A 253 0.77 7.69 15.74
C THR A 253 2.12 8.32 16.08
N ILE A 254 3.24 7.61 15.90
CA ILE A 254 4.60 8.13 16.12
C ILE A 254 4.87 9.33 15.21
N GLN A 255 4.50 9.25 13.93
CA GLN A 255 4.72 10.35 12.99
C GLN A 255 3.92 11.60 13.39
N THR A 256 2.65 11.43 13.75
CA THR A 256 1.83 12.54 14.27
C THR A 256 2.44 13.17 15.52
N PHE A 257 2.90 12.33 16.44
CA PHE A 257 3.54 12.77 17.68
C PHE A 257 4.84 13.56 17.41
N LYS A 258 5.72 13.03 16.57
CA LYS A 258 7.00 13.68 16.20
C LYS A 258 6.79 15.00 15.47
N LEU A 259 5.85 15.06 14.52
CA LEU A 259 5.54 16.28 13.79
C LEU A 259 5.07 17.39 14.74
N PHE A 260 4.18 17.09 15.69
CA PHE A 260 3.75 18.09 16.65
C PHE A 260 4.87 18.51 17.61
N GLN A 261 5.63 17.56 18.15
CA GLN A 261 6.75 17.86 19.05
C GLN A 261 7.82 18.71 18.35
N SER A 262 8.10 18.43 17.07
CA SER A 262 9.06 19.21 16.28
C SER A 262 8.63 20.66 16.10
N LYS A 263 7.33 20.93 15.93
CA LYS A 263 6.80 22.30 15.86
C LYS A 263 6.96 23.04 17.18
N LEU A 264 6.82 22.37 18.32
CA LEU A 264 7.07 22.97 19.64
C LEU A 264 8.54 23.38 19.81
N GLN A 265 9.47 22.64 19.19
CA GLN A 265 10.91 22.93 19.22
C GLN A 265 11.31 24.04 18.23
N GLY A 266 10.62 24.17 17.10
CA GLY A 266 10.80 25.26 16.15
C GLY A 266 10.45 24.88 14.71
N GLN A 267 10.35 25.90 13.85
CA GLN A 267 9.99 25.67 12.44
C GLN A 267 11.01 24.80 11.69
N LEU A 268 12.31 24.95 12.01
CA LEU A 268 13.38 24.17 11.38
C LEU A 268 13.26 22.65 11.67
N GLU A 269 12.88 22.29 12.90
CA GLU A 269 12.70 20.89 13.31
C GLU A 269 11.48 20.26 12.61
N LEU A 270 10.42 21.05 12.42
CA LEU A 270 9.26 20.63 11.64
C LEU A 270 9.60 20.42 10.16
N GLU A 271 10.32 21.35 9.53
CA GLU A 271 10.83 21.19 8.16
C GLU A 271 11.65 19.89 8.04
N LYS A 272 12.54 19.64 9.02
CA LYS A 272 13.36 18.43 9.10
C LYS A 272 12.51 17.16 9.11
N CYS A 273 11.50 17.10 9.99
CA CYS A 273 10.65 15.92 10.15
C CYS A 273 9.79 15.66 8.89
N SER A 274 9.20 16.71 8.29
CA SER A 274 8.39 16.59 7.08
C SER A 274 9.22 16.15 5.88
N MET A 275 10.42 16.70 5.71
CA MET A 275 11.36 16.29 4.65
C MET A 275 11.85 14.85 4.84
N ALA A 276 12.12 14.43 6.08
CA ALA A 276 12.55 13.06 6.36
C ALA A 276 11.51 12.01 5.92
N LEU A 277 10.22 12.30 6.07
CA LEU A 277 9.14 11.43 5.60
C LEU A 277 9.13 11.30 4.07
N GLY A 278 9.32 12.42 3.34
CA GLY A 278 9.41 12.41 1.88
C GLY A 278 10.66 11.70 1.36
N ILE A 279 11.83 11.93 1.94
CA ILE A 279 13.07 11.23 1.55
C ILE A 279 12.95 9.73 1.85
N GLY A 280 12.29 9.36 2.95
CA GLY A 280 11.98 7.97 3.27
C GLY A 280 11.13 7.26 2.21
N LEU A 281 10.19 7.97 1.57
CA LEU A 281 9.42 7.45 0.43
C LEU A 281 10.34 7.11 -0.74
N ILE A 282 11.20 8.05 -1.13
CA ILE A 282 12.15 7.85 -2.25
C ILE A 282 13.07 6.67 -1.96
N ALA A 283 13.57 6.55 -0.73
CA ALA A 283 14.38 5.39 -0.32
C ALA A 283 13.60 4.07 -0.45
N SER A 284 12.29 4.07 -0.12
CA SER A 284 11.43 2.89 -0.25
C SER A 284 11.23 2.49 -1.72
N VAL A 285 10.92 3.46 -2.59
CA VAL A 285 10.77 3.24 -4.03
C VAL A 285 12.09 2.81 -4.68
N LEU A 286 13.21 3.42 -4.31
CA LEU A 286 14.53 3.03 -4.80
C LEU A 286 14.87 1.60 -4.40
N LEU A 287 14.53 1.18 -3.19
CA LEU A 287 14.77 -0.19 -2.74
C LEU A 287 13.90 -1.19 -3.49
N LYS A 288 12.62 -0.86 -3.76
CA LYS A 288 11.74 -1.63 -4.65
C LYS A 288 12.34 -1.73 -6.05
N TYR A 289 12.75 -0.60 -6.63
CA TYR A 289 13.38 -0.54 -7.94
C TYR A 289 14.69 -1.34 -8.02
N ALA A 290 15.46 -1.42 -6.93
CA ALA A 290 16.65 -2.26 -6.87
C ALA A 290 16.33 -3.76 -6.73
N ASN A 291 15.17 -4.10 -6.16
CA ASN A 291 14.75 -5.47 -5.88
C ASN A 291 13.50 -5.85 -6.70
N TYR A 292 13.53 -5.59 -8.01
CA TYR A 292 12.52 -6.05 -8.97
C TYR A 292 11.09 -5.66 -8.57
N SER A 293 10.89 -4.39 -8.20
CA SER A 293 9.60 -3.82 -7.75
C SER A 293 9.05 -4.35 -6.41
N LEU A 294 9.82 -5.19 -5.69
CA LEU A 294 9.45 -5.69 -4.37
C LEU A 294 10.21 -5.00 -3.25
N ASN A 295 9.51 -4.62 -2.18
CA ASN A 295 10.20 -4.14 -0.98
C ASN A 295 10.70 -5.37 -0.19
N PRO A 296 12.02 -5.55 -0.04
CA PRO A 296 12.59 -6.74 0.60
C PRO A 296 12.30 -6.82 2.11
N MET A 297 11.69 -5.80 2.70
CA MET A 297 11.32 -5.76 4.12
C MET A 297 9.82 -5.95 4.36
N TRP A 298 9.03 -6.20 3.31
CA TRP A 298 7.61 -6.49 3.46
C TRP A 298 7.34 -7.80 4.21
N PRO A 299 6.20 -7.89 4.92
CA PRO A 299 5.79 -9.09 5.67
C PRO A 299 5.59 -10.33 4.80
N ILE A 300 5.30 -10.17 3.51
CA ILE A 300 5.16 -11.27 2.53
C ILE A 300 6.49 -11.79 1.98
N MET A 301 7.61 -11.18 2.40
CA MET A 301 8.96 -11.55 1.96
C MET A 301 9.67 -12.42 3.00
N ARG A 302 10.59 -13.25 2.54
CA ARG A 302 11.47 -14.13 3.32
C ARG A 302 12.81 -14.29 2.62
N LYS A 303 13.82 -14.84 3.29
CA LYS A 303 15.17 -15.01 2.72
C LYS A 303 15.16 -15.69 1.34
N ASN A 304 14.27 -16.67 1.14
CA ASN A 304 14.24 -17.47 -0.09
C ASN A 304 13.55 -16.78 -1.27
N ASN A 305 12.73 -15.74 -1.06
CA ASN A 305 12.10 -14.96 -2.15
C ASN A 305 12.70 -13.55 -2.30
N GLY A 306 13.81 -13.24 -1.61
CA GLY A 306 14.54 -11.96 -1.74
C GLY A 306 14.35 -10.99 -0.58
N GLY A 307 13.93 -11.46 0.59
CA GLY A 307 13.76 -10.65 1.79
C GLY A 307 15.08 -10.30 2.50
N PHE A 308 15.18 -9.07 3.00
CA PHE A 308 16.33 -8.51 3.73
C PHE A 308 15.96 -7.95 5.12
N HIS A 309 14.98 -8.56 5.79
CA HIS A 309 14.44 -8.10 7.08
C HIS A 309 15.50 -7.94 8.17
N ARG A 310 16.50 -8.83 8.24
CA ARG A 310 17.58 -8.76 9.24
C ARG A 310 18.33 -7.43 9.18
N ILE A 311 18.65 -6.97 7.98
CA ILE A 311 19.37 -5.70 7.77
C ILE A 311 18.46 -4.53 8.18
N GLY A 312 17.18 -4.57 7.78
CA GLY A 312 16.19 -3.58 8.19
C GLY A 312 16.01 -3.51 9.72
N LEU A 313 15.96 -4.63 10.40
CA LEU A 313 15.84 -4.65 11.87
C LEU A 313 17.08 -4.07 12.54
N ILE A 314 18.29 -4.43 12.10
CA ILE A 314 19.54 -3.88 12.64
C ILE A 314 19.59 -2.37 12.46
N LEU A 315 19.29 -1.87 11.26
CA LEU A 315 19.26 -0.43 10.97
C LEU A 315 18.18 0.29 11.77
N GLY A 316 17.02 -0.34 11.99
CA GLY A 316 15.95 0.21 12.81
C GLY A 316 16.34 0.32 14.28
N ILE A 317 16.96 -0.72 14.85
CA ILE A 317 17.46 -0.72 16.23
C ILE A 317 18.51 0.37 16.41
N LEU A 318 19.50 0.46 15.50
CA LEU A 318 20.52 1.50 15.53
C LEU A 318 19.90 2.90 15.43
N SER A 319 18.99 3.11 14.49
CA SER A 319 18.27 4.39 14.32
C SER A 319 17.49 4.78 15.58
N SER A 320 16.89 3.80 16.27
CA SER A 320 16.16 4.03 17.53
C SER A 320 17.09 4.51 18.64
N LEU A 321 18.29 3.95 18.74
CA LEU A 321 19.31 4.35 19.72
C LEU A 321 19.81 5.77 19.47
N PHE A 322 20.06 6.14 18.21
CA PHE A 322 20.50 7.49 17.85
C PHE A 322 19.45 8.57 18.15
N LEU A 323 18.16 8.29 17.91
CA LEU A 323 17.08 9.23 18.24
C LEU A 323 16.91 9.42 19.75
N ARG A 324 17.17 8.37 20.55
CA ARG A 324 17.15 8.46 22.02
C ARG A 324 18.31 9.28 22.57
N SER A 325 19.51 9.14 22.01
CA SER A 325 20.67 9.91 22.46
C SER A 325 20.47 11.42 22.26
N GLY A 326 19.78 11.82 21.19
CA GLY A 326 19.48 13.23 20.92
C GLY A 326 18.44 13.85 21.86
N SER A 327 17.47 13.07 22.37
CA SER A 327 16.46 13.61 23.29
C SER A 327 17.03 13.93 24.67
N ASN A 328 18.02 13.16 25.14
CA ASN A 328 18.62 13.37 26.47
C ASN A 328 19.53 14.60 26.53
N MET A 329 20.24 14.94 25.44
CA MET A 329 21.11 16.12 25.41
C MET A 329 20.33 17.45 25.42
N ASN A 330 19.13 17.49 24.82
CA ASN A 330 18.30 18.70 24.82
C ASN A 330 17.56 18.94 26.15
N SER A 331 17.37 17.89 26.97
CA SER A 331 16.76 18.02 28.31
C SER A 331 17.73 18.56 29.36
N GLU A 332 19.04 18.30 29.25
CA GLU A 332 20.04 18.87 30.16
C GLU A 332 20.27 20.37 29.90
N SER A 333 20.25 20.81 28.64
CA SER A 333 20.40 22.24 28.30
C SER A 333 19.19 23.11 28.69
N ALA A 334 17.99 22.51 28.83
CA ALA A 334 16.78 23.24 29.23
C ALA A 334 16.68 23.44 30.75
N LEU A 335 17.41 22.66 31.55
CA LEU A 335 17.42 22.76 33.01
C LEU A 335 18.39 23.84 33.53
N GLU A 336 19.29 24.36 32.70
CA GLU A 336 20.25 25.41 33.12
C GLU A 336 19.73 26.84 32.90
N GLU A 337 18.64 27.07 32.15
CA GLU A 337 18.09 28.42 31.91
C GLU A 337 17.00 28.86 32.91
N GLU A 338 16.51 28.00 33.80
CA GLU A 338 15.41 28.33 34.74
C GLU A 338 15.87 28.91 36.11
N ASP A 339 17.17 28.90 36.45
CA ASP A 339 17.66 29.44 37.72
C ASP A 339 18.27 30.84 37.56
N SER A 340 17.42 31.86 37.56
CA SER A 340 17.83 33.24 37.91
C SER A 340 16.84 33.87 38.91
N PRO A 341 17.30 34.44 40.04
CA PRO A 341 16.41 34.84 41.12
C PRO A 341 15.75 36.20 40.91
N ILE A 342 14.46 36.24 41.29
CA ILE A 342 13.56 37.38 41.39
C ILE A 342 14.09 38.41 42.41
N SER A 343 14.11 39.70 42.06
CA SER A 343 14.35 40.80 42.99
C SER A 343 13.12 41.69 43.15
N ASP A 344 12.49 41.61 44.32
CA ASP A 344 11.50 42.56 44.83
C ASP A 344 12.17 43.84 45.33
N SER A 345 11.63 45.01 44.96
CA SER A 345 11.57 46.16 45.87
C SER A 345 10.56 47.22 45.38
N SER A 346 9.69 47.65 46.31
CA SER A 346 8.90 48.89 46.23
C SER A 346 9.56 49.96 47.12
N PRO A 347 9.19 51.27 47.04
CA PRO A 347 8.05 51.74 47.85
C PRO A 347 7.24 52.93 47.29
N ARG A 348 6.08 53.14 47.94
CA ARG A 348 5.12 54.25 47.79
C ARG A 348 5.71 55.66 47.93
N SER A 349 5.14 56.64 47.22
CA SER A 349 5.00 58.03 47.70
C SER A 349 3.76 58.74 47.15
N SER A 350 3.24 59.63 48.00
CA SER A 350 2.00 60.42 48.01
C SER A 350 1.79 61.49 46.91
N SER A 351 0.52 61.80 46.65
CA SER A 351 -0.08 62.97 45.94
C SER A 351 0.35 64.34 46.54
N PRO A 352 0.02 65.56 45.99
CA PRO A 352 -1.19 65.91 45.24
C PRO A 352 -1.14 67.00 44.12
N ALA A 353 -2.28 67.08 43.38
CA ALA A 353 -2.95 68.24 42.78
C ALA A 353 -2.30 69.06 41.63
N GLY A 354 -3.03 69.13 40.51
CA GLY A 354 -2.83 70.11 39.43
C GLY A 354 -3.84 69.91 38.30
N SER A 355 -4.86 70.76 38.27
CA SER A 355 -6.02 70.76 37.38
C SER A 355 -5.72 71.00 35.90
N SER A 356 -6.41 70.31 34.99
CA SER A 356 -7.24 70.96 33.95
C SER A 356 -8.10 69.94 33.20
N ARG A 357 -9.37 70.31 33.02
CA ARG A 357 -10.42 69.56 32.33
C ARG A 357 -10.25 69.69 30.81
N SER A 358 -10.43 68.60 30.06
CA SER A 358 -11.23 68.65 28.82
C SER A 358 -11.84 67.28 28.48
N SER A 359 -13.18 67.30 28.44
CA SER A 359 -14.13 66.48 27.67
C SER A 359 -13.85 65.00 27.40
N SER A 360 -14.56 64.19 28.18
CA SER A 360 -15.26 62.93 27.85
C SER A 360 -15.37 62.54 26.35
N SER A 361 -14.73 61.43 26.00
CA SER A 361 -15.29 60.43 25.08
C SER A 361 -15.22 59.07 25.77
N VAL A 362 -16.38 58.42 25.86
CA VAL A 362 -16.59 57.12 26.50
C VAL A 362 -15.78 56.06 25.77
N ASP A 363 -14.78 55.48 26.44
CA ASP A 363 -14.08 54.27 25.98
C ASP A 363 -15.07 53.10 25.98
N LEU A 364 -15.47 52.69 24.78
CA LEU A 364 -16.04 51.36 24.54
C LEU A 364 -14.95 50.30 24.82
N PRO A 365 -15.32 49.15 25.41
CA PRO A 365 -14.37 48.06 25.61
C PRO A 365 -13.76 47.64 24.26
N PRO A 366 -12.49 47.19 24.24
CA PRO A 366 -11.82 46.83 23.00
C PRO A 366 -12.67 45.80 22.28
N THR A 367 -13.21 46.19 21.13
CA THR A 367 -13.92 45.30 20.24
C THR A 367 -12.88 44.27 19.81
N ILE A 368 -13.01 43.04 20.30
CA ILE A 368 -12.28 41.89 19.79
C ILE A 368 -12.74 41.74 18.34
N THR A 369 -12.03 42.36 17.42
CA THR A 369 -12.12 42.05 16.00
C THR A 369 -11.51 40.66 15.82
N LEU A 370 -12.36 39.65 15.95
CA LEU A 370 -12.10 38.31 15.42
C LEU A 370 -11.85 38.48 13.92
N ASP A 371 -10.58 38.44 13.53
CA ASP A 371 -10.22 38.32 12.13
C ASP A 371 -10.91 37.07 11.55
N PRO A 372 -11.77 37.18 10.52
CA PRO A 372 -12.54 36.04 10.01
C PRO A 372 -11.69 34.96 9.32
N HIS A 373 -10.38 35.19 9.19
CA HIS A 373 -9.46 34.46 8.32
C HIS A 373 -8.46 33.57 9.05
N GLY A 374 -8.81 33.07 10.26
CA GLY A 374 -8.02 32.03 10.91
C GLY A 374 -7.83 30.80 10.01
N PRO A 375 -6.71 30.06 10.13
CA PRO A 375 -6.44 28.90 9.29
C PRO A 375 -7.57 27.88 9.40
N VAL A 376 -8.16 27.55 8.25
CA VAL A 376 -9.34 26.70 8.15
C VAL A 376 -8.91 25.25 8.32
N TRP A 377 -8.94 24.76 9.55
CA TRP A 377 -8.41 23.44 9.92
C TRP A 377 -8.88 22.29 9.01
N TRP A 378 -10.17 22.24 8.66
CA TRP A 378 -10.72 21.16 7.83
C TRP A 378 -10.13 21.13 6.41
N ARG A 379 -9.67 22.26 5.86
CA ARG A 379 -9.01 22.31 4.55
C ARG A 379 -7.65 21.62 4.58
N ALA A 380 -6.86 21.85 5.62
CA ALA A 380 -5.58 21.17 5.81
C ALA A 380 -5.76 19.66 5.99
N VAL A 381 -6.80 19.23 6.71
CA VAL A 381 -7.17 17.82 6.87
C VAL A 381 -7.53 17.18 5.52
N ALA A 382 -8.40 17.82 4.74
CA ALA A 382 -8.80 17.35 3.41
C ALA A 382 -7.61 17.27 2.45
N GLY A 383 -6.76 18.31 2.44
CA GLY A 383 -5.54 18.35 1.65
C GLY A 383 -4.59 17.21 1.98
N PHE A 384 -4.34 16.98 3.27
CA PHE A 384 -3.46 15.89 3.73
C PHE A 384 -3.99 14.51 3.30
N GLY A 385 -5.29 14.24 3.46
CA GLY A 385 -5.89 12.98 3.00
C GLY A 385 -5.74 12.78 1.49
N GLY A 386 -6.00 13.83 0.69
CA GLY A 386 -5.85 13.78 -0.76
C GLY A 386 -4.41 13.57 -1.23
N ILE A 387 -3.43 14.26 -0.63
CA ILE A 387 -2.02 14.12 -1.02
C ILE A 387 -1.43 12.77 -0.60
N MET A 388 -1.81 12.24 0.57
CA MET A 388 -1.41 10.90 0.99
C MET A 388 -1.95 9.84 0.02
N PHE A 389 -3.21 9.98 -0.39
CA PHE A 389 -3.84 9.04 -1.32
C PHE A 389 -3.17 9.07 -2.70
N ILE A 390 -2.94 10.24 -3.30
CA ILE A 390 -2.31 10.29 -4.64
C ILE A 390 -0.87 9.76 -4.63
N ILE A 391 -0.13 10.04 -3.55
CA ILE A 391 1.24 9.52 -3.38
C ILE A 391 1.21 7.99 -3.29
N HIS A 392 0.31 7.43 -2.49
CA HIS A 392 0.22 5.98 -2.37
C HIS A 392 -0.25 5.33 -3.68
N THR A 393 -1.25 5.90 -4.35
CA THR A 393 -1.79 5.34 -5.59
C THR A 393 -0.79 5.34 -6.73
N LEU A 394 0.01 6.41 -6.90
CA LEU A 394 0.82 6.61 -8.12
C LEU A 394 2.34 6.59 -7.92
N PHE A 395 2.86 6.89 -6.72
CA PHE A 395 4.28 7.22 -6.52
C PHE A 395 5.01 6.30 -5.51
N THR A 396 4.45 5.13 -5.19
CA THR A 396 5.10 4.13 -4.32
C THR A 396 5.79 2.99 -5.08
N ASP A 397 5.84 3.08 -6.41
CA ASP A 397 6.68 2.26 -7.28
C ASP A 397 7.10 3.05 -8.53
N SER A 398 8.23 2.68 -9.12
CA SER A 398 8.75 3.35 -10.32
C SER A 398 7.99 2.98 -11.59
N GLY A 399 7.26 1.86 -11.60
CA GLY A 399 6.57 1.30 -12.76
C GLY A 399 5.07 1.63 -12.83
N THR A 400 4.43 2.13 -11.76
CA THR A 400 2.98 2.36 -11.73
C THR A 400 2.49 3.27 -12.85
N MET A 401 3.10 4.46 -12.99
CA MET A 401 2.71 5.37 -14.07
C MET A 401 3.06 4.85 -15.47
N ILE A 402 4.10 4.01 -15.58
CA ILE A 402 4.47 3.40 -16.85
C ILE A 402 3.38 2.41 -17.27
N ALA A 403 2.88 1.59 -16.35
CA ALA A 403 1.78 0.66 -16.59
C ALA A 403 0.46 1.38 -16.97
N TRP A 404 0.21 2.59 -16.44
CA TRP A 404 -0.98 3.39 -16.79
C TRP A 404 -1.01 3.83 -18.26
N VAL A 405 0.16 4.10 -18.84
CA VAL A 405 0.31 4.68 -20.19
C VAL A 405 0.85 3.67 -21.20
N TRP A 406 0.91 2.39 -20.81
CA TRP A 406 1.45 1.31 -21.62
C TRP A 406 0.43 0.82 -22.64
N ASP A 407 0.86 0.69 -23.90
CA ASP A 407 0.02 0.30 -25.04
C ASP A 407 0.49 -1.01 -25.72
N GLY A 408 1.52 -1.67 -25.19
CA GLY A 408 2.09 -2.88 -25.80
C GLY A 408 3.10 -2.60 -26.91
N TYR A 409 3.07 -3.43 -27.97
CA TYR A 409 4.04 -3.45 -29.06
C TYR A 409 3.45 -2.94 -30.39
N PRO A 410 4.24 -2.24 -31.24
CA PRO A 410 5.64 -1.85 -31.02
C PRO A 410 5.79 -0.86 -29.88
N ILE A 411 6.92 -0.93 -29.18
CA ILE A 411 7.19 -0.10 -27.99
C ILE A 411 7.25 1.37 -28.40
N THR A 412 6.21 2.12 -28.06
CA THR A 412 6.06 3.56 -28.34
C THR A 412 6.11 4.42 -27.08
N GLY A 413 6.36 3.81 -25.92
CA GLY A 413 6.34 4.46 -24.61
C GLY A 413 7.51 4.07 -23.71
N PRO A 414 7.50 4.53 -22.44
CA PRO A 414 8.54 4.22 -21.46
C PRO A 414 8.53 2.74 -21.05
N LEU A 415 9.70 2.23 -20.64
CA LEU A 415 9.88 0.88 -20.12
C LEU A 415 10.13 0.91 -18.60
N PRO A 416 9.56 -0.04 -17.82
CA PRO A 416 9.66 -0.06 -16.36
C PRO A 416 11.08 -0.01 -15.82
N LEU A 417 12.01 -0.73 -16.46
CA LEU A 417 13.40 -0.75 -16.03
C LEU A 417 14.15 0.54 -16.39
N GLN A 418 14.17 0.93 -17.67
CA GLN A 418 15.01 2.03 -18.13
C GLN A 418 14.48 3.39 -17.67
N GLN A 419 13.18 3.64 -17.83
CA GLN A 419 12.55 4.92 -17.47
C GLN A 419 12.00 4.93 -16.04
N GLY A 420 11.99 3.79 -15.33
CA GLY A 420 11.68 3.77 -13.90
C GLY A 420 12.62 4.66 -13.07
N CYS A 421 13.88 4.82 -13.47
CA CYS A 421 14.78 5.76 -12.80
C CYS A 421 14.36 7.23 -13.00
N TRP A 422 13.70 7.59 -14.12
CA TRP A 422 13.20 8.95 -14.34
C TRP A 422 12.10 9.31 -13.35
N MET A 423 11.28 8.34 -12.96
CA MET A 423 10.30 8.49 -11.89
C MET A 423 10.99 8.87 -10.57
N ILE A 424 12.03 8.13 -10.17
CA ILE A 424 12.79 8.43 -8.94
C ILE A 424 13.48 9.80 -9.03
N LEU A 425 14.02 10.17 -10.20
CA LEU A 425 14.58 11.50 -10.44
C LEU A 425 13.52 12.60 -10.29
N ALA A 426 12.33 12.42 -10.85
CA ALA A 426 11.21 13.33 -10.67
C ALA A 426 10.81 13.47 -9.19
N MET A 427 10.83 12.38 -8.43
CA MET A 427 10.59 12.44 -6.98
C MET A 427 11.65 13.26 -6.25
N CYS A 428 12.93 13.04 -6.59
CA CYS A 428 14.04 13.83 -6.04
C CYS A 428 13.91 15.32 -6.39
N ILE A 429 13.53 15.65 -7.63
CA ILE A 429 13.29 17.04 -8.06
C ILE A 429 12.13 17.65 -7.28
N GLY A 430 11.02 16.92 -7.11
CA GLY A 430 9.86 17.36 -6.32
C GLY A 430 10.27 17.78 -4.91
N LEU A 431 11.02 16.95 -4.18
CA LEU A 431 11.53 17.29 -2.84
C LEU A 431 12.69 18.30 -2.84
N PHE A 432 13.38 18.48 -3.96
CA PHE A 432 14.44 19.48 -4.08
C PHE A 432 13.87 20.89 -4.20
N LEU A 433 12.72 21.07 -4.87
CA LEU A 433 12.12 22.39 -5.12
C LEU A 433 11.86 23.22 -3.85
N PRO A 434 11.29 22.69 -2.75
CA PRO A 434 11.15 23.42 -1.48
C PRO A 434 12.47 23.87 -0.85
N LEU A 435 13.61 23.27 -1.22
CA LEU A 435 14.93 23.59 -0.66
C LEU A 435 15.67 24.70 -1.44
N ILE A 436 15.13 25.12 -2.58
CA ILE A 436 15.74 26.14 -3.46
C ILE A 436 14.79 27.28 -3.82
N SER A 437 13.49 27.01 -3.88
CA SER A 437 12.49 27.97 -4.33
C SER A 437 11.98 28.75 -3.13
N GLY A 438 11.71 30.05 -3.32
CA GLY A 438 10.94 30.80 -2.33
C GLY A 438 9.51 30.25 -2.24
N ASP A 439 8.88 30.39 -1.07
CA ASP A 439 7.49 29.98 -0.82
C ASP A 439 6.49 30.66 -1.77
N GLU A 440 6.85 31.72 -2.50
CA GLU A 440 5.95 32.34 -3.47
C GLU A 440 5.65 31.44 -4.67
N MET A 441 6.64 30.69 -5.18
CA MET A 441 6.45 29.85 -6.37
C MET A 441 5.53 28.65 -6.07
N LEU A 442 5.77 27.95 -4.96
CA LEU A 442 5.05 26.73 -4.60
C LEU A 442 3.60 26.99 -4.16
N TYR A 443 3.26 28.23 -3.81
CA TYR A 443 1.92 28.67 -3.43
C TYR A 443 1.18 29.37 -4.57
N HIS A 444 1.84 29.59 -5.71
CA HIS A 444 1.23 30.28 -6.84
C HIS A 444 0.13 29.42 -7.49
N PRO A 445 -1.09 29.94 -7.75
CA PRO A 445 -2.19 29.18 -8.36
C PRO A 445 -1.85 28.50 -9.69
N GLN A 446 -0.88 29.03 -10.45
CA GLN A 446 -0.40 28.37 -11.67
C GLN A 446 0.29 27.04 -11.41
N TRP A 447 0.93 26.85 -10.25
CA TRP A 447 1.53 25.56 -9.87
C TRP A 447 0.44 24.51 -9.63
N LEU A 448 -0.64 24.88 -8.95
CA LEU A 448 -1.83 24.03 -8.81
C LEU A 448 -2.48 23.73 -10.17
N LEU A 449 -2.62 24.74 -11.03
CA LEU A 449 -3.13 24.54 -12.39
C LEU A 449 -2.29 23.53 -13.16
N LEU A 450 -0.96 23.65 -13.11
CA LEU A 450 -0.04 22.70 -13.74
C LEU A 450 -0.22 21.28 -13.18
N GLY A 451 -0.38 21.14 -11.86
CA GLY A 451 -0.70 19.86 -11.22
C GLY A 451 -2.00 19.25 -11.76
N CYS A 452 -3.09 20.03 -11.81
CA CYS A 452 -4.39 19.59 -12.34
C CYS A 452 -4.33 19.23 -13.82
N THR A 453 -3.65 20.03 -14.65
CA THR A 453 -3.49 19.72 -16.09
C THR A 453 -2.64 18.48 -16.31
N SER A 454 -1.66 18.24 -15.43
CA SER A 454 -0.80 17.05 -15.48
C SER A 454 -1.56 15.79 -15.06
N ALA A 455 -2.43 15.87 -14.07
CA ALA A 455 -3.34 14.78 -13.69
C ALA A 455 -4.30 14.43 -14.85
N PHE A 456 -4.89 15.44 -15.49
CA PHE A 456 -5.70 15.24 -16.69
C PHE A 456 -4.88 14.62 -17.82
N GLY A 457 -3.66 15.12 -18.07
CA GLY A 457 -2.77 14.60 -19.10
C GLY A 457 -2.39 13.13 -18.89
N LEU A 458 -2.09 12.73 -17.65
CA LEU A 458 -1.79 11.33 -17.30
C LEU A 458 -3.01 10.42 -17.55
N TYR A 459 -4.22 10.89 -17.28
CA TYR A 459 -5.44 10.11 -17.48
C TYR A 459 -5.84 10.01 -18.96
N SER A 460 -5.64 11.08 -19.73
CA SER A 460 -6.14 11.19 -21.12
C SER A 460 -5.15 10.74 -22.19
N PHE A 461 -3.85 10.76 -21.92
CA PHE A 461 -2.82 10.42 -22.90
C PHE A 461 -2.06 9.14 -22.55
N HIS A 462 -1.59 8.47 -23.59
CA HIS A 462 -0.81 7.25 -23.52
C HIS A 462 0.66 7.50 -23.94
N GLY A 463 1.52 6.48 -23.79
CA GLY A 463 2.93 6.52 -24.18
C GLY A 463 3.73 7.64 -23.49
N TRP A 464 4.62 8.27 -24.26
CA TRP A 464 5.52 9.33 -23.74
C TRP A 464 4.79 10.57 -23.23
N LEU A 465 3.68 10.97 -23.85
CA LEU A 465 2.95 12.18 -23.46
C LEU A 465 2.26 11.99 -22.10
N GLY A 466 1.58 10.86 -21.91
CA GLY A 466 1.01 10.48 -20.62
C GLY A 466 2.08 10.36 -19.53
N PHE A 467 3.22 9.74 -19.86
CA PHE A 467 4.34 9.60 -18.93
C PHE A 467 4.92 10.95 -18.50
N ALA A 468 5.16 11.87 -19.44
CA ALA A 468 5.66 13.21 -19.15
C ALA A 468 4.70 13.98 -18.24
N ALA A 469 3.38 13.88 -18.49
CA ALA A 469 2.36 14.46 -17.62
C ALA A 469 2.43 13.86 -16.21
N GLY A 470 2.57 12.54 -16.08
CA GLY A 470 2.75 11.89 -14.78
C GLY A 470 4.03 12.34 -14.04
N LEU A 471 5.15 12.55 -14.74
CA LEU A 471 6.40 13.04 -14.12
C LEU A 471 6.21 14.45 -13.54
N ILE A 472 5.53 15.34 -14.28
CA ILE A 472 5.21 16.69 -13.80
C ILE A 472 4.25 16.63 -12.62
N LEU A 473 3.23 15.75 -12.67
CA LEU A 473 2.31 15.53 -11.55
C LEU A 473 3.07 15.07 -10.29
N CYS A 474 4.03 14.16 -10.43
CA CYS A 474 4.86 13.73 -9.30
C CYS A 474 5.68 14.87 -8.72
N ILE A 475 6.36 15.65 -9.57
CA ILE A 475 7.14 16.82 -9.14
C ILE A 475 6.23 17.79 -8.37
N PHE A 476 5.04 18.08 -8.89
CA PHE A 476 4.03 18.90 -8.22
C PHE A 476 3.66 18.33 -6.85
N CYS A 477 3.18 17.08 -6.78
CA CYS A 477 2.72 16.47 -5.54
C CYS A 477 3.81 16.39 -4.45
N LEU A 478 5.02 15.98 -4.81
CA LEU A 478 6.10 15.88 -3.84
C LEU A 478 6.68 17.24 -3.44
N SER A 479 6.60 18.27 -4.30
CA SER A 479 6.99 19.62 -3.91
C SER A 479 6.08 20.22 -2.83
N ILE A 480 4.79 19.89 -2.83
CA ILE A 480 3.82 20.39 -1.83
C ILE A 480 3.65 19.44 -0.64
N PHE A 481 4.13 18.21 -0.72
CA PHE A 481 3.94 17.21 0.34
C PHE A 481 4.51 17.63 1.71
N PRO A 482 5.76 18.10 1.85
CA PRO A 482 6.27 18.56 3.13
C PRO A 482 5.44 19.70 3.71
N ARG A 483 4.99 20.61 2.86
CA ARG A 483 4.12 21.73 3.24
C ARG A 483 2.80 21.26 3.81
N TYR A 484 2.13 20.26 3.21
CA TYR A 484 0.82 19.80 3.69
C TYR A 484 0.88 19.20 5.10
N LEU A 485 1.98 18.53 5.43
CA LEU A 485 2.25 18.08 6.80
C LEU A 485 2.40 19.27 7.75
N GLN A 486 3.12 20.31 7.33
CA GLN A 486 3.35 21.51 8.11
C GLN A 486 2.05 22.30 8.33
N ASP A 487 1.28 22.53 7.27
CA ASP A 487 0.02 23.28 7.28
C ASP A 487 -1.03 22.61 8.19
N LEU A 488 -1.06 21.27 8.25
CA LEU A 488 -1.93 20.54 9.16
C LEU A 488 -1.52 20.73 10.63
N VAL A 489 -0.22 20.70 10.93
CA VAL A 489 0.29 20.93 12.29
C VAL A 489 0.07 22.38 12.73
N THR A 490 0.40 23.36 11.89
CA THR A 490 0.28 24.79 12.20
C THR A 490 -1.19 25.20 12.38
N SER A 491 -2.09 24.78 11.49
CA SER A 491 -3.53 25.07 11.62
C SER A 491 -4.19 24.40 12.83
N SER A 492 -3.56 23.36 13.37
CA SER A 492 -4.04 22.64 14.54
C SER A 492 -3.50 23.20 15.87
N GLN A 493 -2.52 24.10 15.84
CA GLN A 493 -1.82 24.59 17.03
C GLN A 493 -2.77 25.23 18.07
N SER A 494 -3.77 26.00 17.62
CA SER A 494 -4.70 26.67 18.53
C SER A 494 -5.56 25.73 19.37
N GLY A 495 -5.74 24.48 18.93
CA GLY A 495 -6.49 23.45 19.65
C GLY A 495 -5.61 22.42 20.35
N GLY A 496 -4.29 22.67 20.42
CA GLY A 496 -3.32 21.78 21.05
C GLY A 496 -3.29 20.36 20.47
N TRP A 497 -2.90 19.40 21.32
CA TRP A 497 -2.77 17.99 20.95
C TRP A 497 -4.05 17.37 20.38
N TRP A 498 -5.22 17.74 20.92
CA TRP A 498 -6.50 17.20 20.46
C TRP A 498 -6.73 17.49 18.98
N LYS A 499 -6.57 18.75 18.57
CA LYS A 499 -6.88 19.18 17.20
C LYS A 499 -5.87 18.62 16.19
N VAL A 500 -4.62 18.43 16.59
CA VAL A 500 -3.57 17.81 15.76
C VAL A 500 -3.84 16.32 15.57
N ALA A 501 -4.06 15.60 16.68
CA ALA A 501 -4.37 14.18 16.68
C ALA A 501 -5.62 13.87 15.85
N ALA A 502 -6.69 14.65 16.07
CA ALA A 502 -7.91 14.55 15.29
C ALA A 502 -7.68 14.91 13.82
N GLY A 503 -6.84 15.90 13.52
CA GLY A 503 -6.55 16.34 12.16
C GLY A 503 -5.87 15.26 11.33
N PHE A 504 -4.83 14.62 11.87
CA PHE A 504 -4.21 13.46 11.24
C PHE A 504 -5.15 12.25 11.20
N GLY A 505 -5.91 11.98 12.26
CA GLY A 505 -6.89 10.89 12.30
C GLY A 505 -7.94 11.00 11.20
N PHE A 506 -8.60 12.16 11.07
CA PHE A 506 -9.56 12.42 9.99
C PHE A 506 -8.89 12.45 8.61
N GLY A 507 -7.65 12.93 8.53
CA GLY A 507 -6.88 12.94 7.30
C GLY A 507 -6.59 11.53 6.77
N TYR A 508 -6.15 10.62 7.65
CA TYR A 508 -6.00 9.20 7.32
C TYR A 508 -7.35 8.53 7.03
N LEU A 509 -8.43 8.93 7.71
CA LEU A 509 -9.77 8.41 7.40
C LEU A 509 -10.21 8.78 5.98
N ILE A 510 -9.95 10.03 5.54
CA ILE A 510 -10.20 10.44 4.14
C ILE A 510 -9.36 9.59 3.19
N TYR A 511 -8.08 9.38 3.52
CA TYR A 511 -7.17 8.52 2.75
C TYR A 511 -7.72 7.08 2.62
N ASP A 512 -8.15 6.43 3.72
CA ASP A 512 -8.69 5.06 3.71
C ASP A 512 -9.99 4.99 2.91
N MET A 513 -10.86 6.00 3.03
CA MET A 513 -12.09 6.09 2.24
C MET A 513 -11.79 6.15 0.75
N MET A 514 -10.78 6.94 0.36
CA MET A 514 -10.35 7.03 -1.04
C MET A 514 -9.73 5.71 -1.53
N GLU A 515 -8.98 5.01 -0.68
CA GLU A 515 -8.42 3.68 -0.99
C GLU A 515 -9.53 2.63 -1.24
N LEU A 516 -10.57 2.62 -0.39
CA LEU A 516 -11.74 1.75 -0.61
C LEU A 516 -12.45 2.09 -1.92
N CYS A 517 -12.75 3.38 -2.16
CA CYS A 517 -13.38 3.81 -3.41
C CYS A 517 -12.55 3.41 -4.64
N HIS A 518 -11.22 3.53 -4.55
CA HIS A 518 -10.30 3.14 -5.61
C HIS A 518 -10.33 1.64 -5.89
N THR A 519 -10.33 0.82 -4.83
CA THR A 519 -10.44 -0.64 -4.95
C THR A 519 -11.77 -1.05 -5.59
N PHE A 520 -12.86 -0.36 -5.26
CA PHE A 520 -14.18 -0.61 -5.84
C PHE A 520 -14.27 -0.32 -7.33
N THR A 521 -13.32 0.39 -7.95
CA THR A 521 -13.33 0.59 -9.40
C THR A 521 -13.10 -0.68 -10.21
N VAL A 522 -12.47 -1.69 -9.61
CA VAL A 522 -12.18 -3.01 -10.22
C VAL A 522 -12.91 -4.14 -9.47
N ALA A 523 -12.97 -4.10 -8.14
CA ALA A 523 -13.58 -5.15 -7.33
C ALA A 523 -15.12 -5.05 -7.24
N TYR A 524 -15.77 -4.25 -8.10
CA TYR A 524 -17.20 -3.95 -8.01
C TYR A 524 -18.10 -5.17 -8.14
N ALA A 525 -17.66 -6.24 -8.83
CA ALA A 525 -18.41 -7.48 -8.98
C ALA A 525 -18.53 -8.26 -7.65
N PHE A 526 -17.57 -8.05 -6.73
CA PHE A 526 -17.46 -8.78 -5.47
C PHE A 526 -18.04 -8.02 -4.26
N VAL A 527 -18.23 -6.70 -4.41
CA VAL A 527 -18.65 -5.81 -3.31
C VAL A 527 -20.05 -5.23 -3.60
N PRO A 528 -21.05 -5.46 -2.73
CA PRO A 528 -22.36 -4.83 -2.84
C PRO A 528 -22.28 -3.31 -2.87
N LEU A 529 -23.16 -2.68 -3.66
CA LEU A 529 -23.22 -1.22 -3.88
C LEU A 529 -21.99 -0.60 -4.58
N ALA A 530 -20.90 -1.36 -4.76
CA ALA A 530 -19.70 -0.90 -5.45
C ALA A 530 -19.89 -0.74 -6.97
N ALA A 531 -20.97 -1.29 -7.54
CA ALA A 531 -21.33 -1.11 -8.95
C ALA A 531 -21.38 0.37 -9.39
N ARG A 532 -21.64 1.31 -8.47
CA ARG A 532 -21.60 2.76 -8.77
C ARG A 532 -20.19 3.30 -9.04
N PHE A 533 -19.16 2.61 -8.57
CA PHE A 533 -17.75 2.95 -8.75
C PHE A 533 -17.12 2.26 -9.95
N ARG A 534 -17.85 1.33 -10.60
CA ARG A 534 -17.41 0.58 -11.78
C ARG A 534 -16.78 1.52 -12.82
N GLU A 535 -15.50 1.32 -13.10
CA GLU A 535 -14.75 2.06 -14.12
C GLU A 535 -14.61 3.58 -13.87
N ARG A 536 -14.89 4.06 -12.64
CA ARG A 536 -14.91 5.50 -12.30
C ARG A 536 -13.58 6.06 -11.76
N THR A 537 -12.45 5.65 -12.32
CA THR A 537 -11.13 6.22 -11.95
C THR A 537 -11.05 7.73 -12.24
N ASP A 538 -11.79 8.21 -13.26
CA ASP A 538 -11.98 9.63 -13.54
C ASP A 538 -12.52 10.41 -12.33
N ALA A 539 -13.60 9.91 -11.73
CA ALA A 539 -14.25 10.53 -10.58
C ALA A 539 -13.34 10.52 -9.35
N ILE A 540 -12.60 9.44 -9.13
CA ILE A 540 -11.66 9.33 -8.01
C ILE A 540 -10.53 10.33 -8.17
N LEU A 541 -9.92 10.42 -9.35
CA LEU A 541 -8.85 11.38 -9.62
C LEU A 541 -9.35 12.83 -9.47
N LEU A 542 -10.57 13.13 -9.93
CA LEU A 542 -11.19 14.45 -9.74
C LEU A 542 -11.39 14.79 -8.26
N VAL A 543 -11.92 13.86 -7.46
CA VAL A 543 -12.10 14.05 -6.01
C VAL A 543 -10.74 14.24 -5.34
N THR A 544 -9.73 13.44 -5.69
CA THR A 544 -8.37 13.58 -5.17
C THR A 544 -7.78 14.96 -5.45
N MET A 545 -7.84 15.43 -6.70
CA MET A 545 -7.33 16.76 -7.06
C MET A 545 -8.13 17.89 -6.42
N THR A 546 -9.44 17.69 -6.19
CA THR A 546 -10.28 18.63 -5.44
C THR A 546 -9.85 18.70 -3.98
N LEU A 547 -9.63 17.57 -3.31
CA LEU A 547 -9.12 17.51 -1.94
C LEU A 547 -7.76 18.20 -1.81
N ILE A 548 -6.84 17.94 -2.74
CA ILE A 548 -5.54 18.63 -2.82
C ILE A 548 -5.76 20.13 -3.00
N GLY A 549 -6.61 20.56 -3.92
CA GLY A 549 -6.94 21.97 -4.16
C GLY A 549 -7.53 22.68 -2.93
N LEU A 550 -8.39 22.02 -2.16
CA LEU A 550 -8.94 22.55 -0.91
C LEU A 550 -7.85 22.85 0.12
N GLY A 551 -6.87 21.95 0.27
CA GLY A 551 -5.70 22.18 1.12
C GLY A 551 -4.74 23.23 0.59
N TYR A 552 -4.66 23.40 -0.74
CA TYR A 552 -3.73 24.32 -1.39
C TYR A 552 -4.01 25.79 -1.02
N PHE A 553 -5.30 26.15 -0.91
CA PHE A 553 -5.79 27.48 -0.53
C PHE A 553 -5.93 27.67 0.99
N GLN A 554 -5.05 27.05 1.77
CA GLN A 554 -4.99 27.28 3.21
C GLN A 554 -4.43 28.68 3.52
N PRO A 555 -5.10 29.50 4.37
CA PRO A 555 -4.58 30.81 4.77
C PRO A 555 -3.24 30.70 5.47
N ARG A 556 -2.30 31.60 5.14
CA ARG A 556 -1.02 31.71 5.83
C ARG A 556 -1.25 32.30 7.22
N GLY A 557 -0.54 31.77 8.22
CA GLY A 557 -0.27 32.55 9.43
C GLY A 557 0.52 33.80 9.03
N SER A 558 0.30 34.92 9.71
CA SER A 558 1.07 36.14 9.49
C SER A 558 2.53 35.91 9.89
N ASP A 559 3.34 35.42 8.95
CA ASP A 559 4.78 35.46 9.10
C ASP A 559 5.19 36.93 9.03
N GLN A 560 5.63 37.48 10.16
CA GLN A 560 6.37 38.73 10.14
C GLN A 560 7.58 38.54 9.21
N PRO A 561 7.92 39.53 8.36
CA PRO A 561 9.07 39.45 7.49
C PRO A 561 10.30 39.26 8.37
N SER A 562 10.84 38.05 8.35
CA SER A 562 12.06 37.75 9.08
C SER A 562 13.23 38.33 8.30
N ASN A 563 13.60 39.57 8.63
CA ASN A 563 14.96 40.05 8.47
C ASN A 563 15.88 39.19 9.35
N LEU A 564 16.15 37.95 8.95
CA LEU A 564 16.96 37.01 9.72
C LEU A 564 18.35 36.87 9.08
N LEU A 565 19.36 37.16 9.89
CA LEU A 565 20.74 36.73 9.67
C LEU A 565 20.80 35.25 9.25
N PRO A 566 21.74 34.85 8.38
CA PRO A 566 21.86 33.48 7.92
C PRO A 566 22.07 32.52 9.10
N ASN A 567 21.11 31.61 9.34
CA ASN A 567 21.23 30.58 10.37
C ASN A 567 22.14 29.44 9.84
N PRO A 568 23.37 29.28 10.38
CA PRO A 568 24.33 28.30 9.87
C PRO A 568 23.83 26.85 10.00
N ARG A 569 23.02 26.56 11.03
CA ARG A 569 22.41 25.24 11.26
C ARG A 569 21.40 24.89 10.17
N ARG A 570 20.53 25.82 9.80
CA ARG A 570 19.57 25.65 8.68
C ARG A 570 20.30 25.40 7.37
N ASN A 571 21.33 26.18 7.08
CA ASN A 571 22.13 26.03 5.86
C ASN A 571 22.84 24.66 5.80
N HIS A 572 23.36 24.18 6.94
CA HIS A 572 23.95 22.85 7.05
C HIS A 572 22.92 21.74 6.76
N LEU A 573 21.75 21.82 7.39
CA LEU A 573 20.69 20.82 7.21
C LEU A 573 20.19 20.76 5.76
N ILE A 574 19.93 21.91 5.14
CA ILE A 574 19.55 21.99 3.72
C ILE A 574 20.62 21.36 2.83
N LYS A 575 21.91 21.61 3.12
CA LYS A 575 23.01 20.96 2.39
C LYS A 575 22.99 19.44 2.55
N VAL A 576 22.77 18.92 3.76
CA VAL A 576 22.63 17.48 4.01
C VAL A 576 21.45 16.89 3.24
N MET A 577 20.27 17.52 3.27
CA MET A 577 19.09 17.08 2.51
C MET A 577 19.39 17.01 1.00
N LYS A 578 20.02 18.05 0.44
CA LYS A 578 20.43 18.08 -0.98
C LYS A 578 21.41 16.96 -1.31
N MET A 579 22.39 16.68 -0.45
CA MET A 579 23.34 15.59 -0.64
C MET A 579 22.65 14.21 -0.62
N ILE A 580 21.71 13.97 0.31
CA ILE A 580 20.98 12.70 0.37
C ILE A 580 20.10 12.52 -0.88
N LEU A 581 19.37 13.56 -1.31
CA LEU A 581 18.58 13.52 -2.55
C LEU A 581 19.47 13.25 -3.78
N GLY A 582 20.63 13.91 -3.86
CA GLY A 582 21.63 13.65 -4.91
C GLY A 582 22.17 12.22 -4.90
N LEU A 583 22.42 11.66 -3.71
CA LEU A 583 22.86 10.27 -3.56
C LEU A 583 21.77 9.27 -3.99
N LEU A 584 20.51 9.50 -3.62
CA LEU A 584 19.38 8.67 -4.04
C LEU A 584 19.18 8.71 -5.56
N ALA A 585 19.23 9.91 -6.14
CA ALA A 585 19.18 10.11 -7.59
C ALA A 585 20.32 9.36 -8.30
N PHE A 586 21.56 9.53 -7.84
CA PHE A 586 22.72 8.83 -8.39
C PHE A 586 22.58 7.30 -8.27
N THR A 587 22.17 6.81 -7.10
CA THR A 587 21.98 5.38 -6.87
C THR A 587 20.90 4.80 -7.78
N SER A 588 19.82 5.54 -8.06
CA SER A 588 18.78 5.09 -9.00
C SER A 588 19.33 4.86 -10.41
N VAL A 589 20.20 5.76 -10.90
CA VAL A 589 20.86 5.60 -12.19
C VAL A 589 21.84 4.42 -12.16
N MET A 590 22.58 4.23 -11.06
CA MET A 590 23.48 3.07 -10.92
C MET A 590 22.73 1.74 -10.90
N VAL A 591 21.56 1.67 -10.25
CA VAL A 591 20.69 0.49 -10.27
C VAL A 591 20.21 0.20 -11.69
N MET A 592 19.76 1.22 -12.42
CA MET A 592 19.35 1.10 -13.81
C MET A 592 20.49 0.52 -14.66
N LEU A 593 21.67 1.14 -14.63
CA LEU A 593 22.84 0.69 -15.37
C LEU A 593 23.23 -0.75 -15.02
N LYS A 594 23.24 -1.10 -13.73
CA LYS A 594 23.58 -2.46 -13.29
C LYS A 594 22.61 -3.50 -13.87
N ARG A 595 21.31 -3.20 -13.86
CA ARG A 595 20.26 -4.12 -14.36
C ARG A 595 20.20 -4.17 -15.88
N THR A 596 20.71 -3.17 -16.61
CA THR A 596 20.70 -3.15 -18.09
C THR A 596 21.99 -3.62 -18.75
N THR A 597 23.16 -3.49 -18.09
CA THR A 597 24.47 -3.70 -18.73
C THR A 597 24.75 -5.16 -19.13
N PHE A 598 24.12 -6.13 -18.44
CA PHE A 598 24.42 -7.56 -18.61
C PHE A 598 23.26 -8.36 -19.22
N LYS A 599 22.41 -7.72 -20.03
CA LYS A 599 21.27 -8.42 -20.63
C LYS A 599 21.75 -9.24 -21.82
N GLU A 600 21.75 -10.57 -21.66
CA GLU A 600 22.04 -11.50 -22.75
C GLU A 600 20.97 -11.43 -23.85
N ASP A 601 21.34 -11.84 -25.06
CA ASP A 601 20.39 -11.98 -26.17
C ASP A 601 19.33 -13.01 -25.81
N ILE A 602 18.07 -12.61 -25.96
CA ILE A 602 16.92 -13.49 -25.73
C ILE A 602 16.92 -14.60 -26.78
N LYS A 603 17.01 -15.85 -26.33
CA LYS A 603 17.01 -17.04 -27.19
C LYS A 603 15.96 -18.06 -26.73
N PRO A 604 15.25 -18.71 -27.67
CA PRO A 604 14.36 -19.84 -27.38
C PRO A 604 15.17 -21.07 -26.95
N TYR A 605 14.54 -22.01 -26.26
CA TYR A 605 15.21 -23.21 -25.72
C TYR A 605 15.63 -24.22 -26.80
N HIS A 606 14.80 -24.43 -27.83
CA HIS A 606 15.02 -25.48 -28.84
C HIS A 606 14.95 -24.98 -30.29
N PRO A 607 15.84 -24.06 -30.72
CA PRO A 607 15.87 -23.54 -32.08
C PRO A 607 16.20 -24.60 -33.14
N GLU A 608 16.97 -25.64 -32.79
CA GLU A 608 17.43 -26.70 -33.69
C GLU A 608 16.27 -27.50 -34.30
N ASN A 609 15.21 -27.73 -33.52
CA ASN A 609 14.04 -28.49 -33.95
C ASN A 609 12.86 -27.57 -34.34
N ARG A 610 13.04 -26.24 -34.25
CA ARG A 610 11.97 -25.23 -34.36
C ARG A 610 10.78 -25.57 -33.45
N THR A 611 11.06 -26.08 -32.26
CA THR A 611 10.05 -26.46 -31.27
C THR A 611 9.98 -25.42 -30.17
N PHE A 612 8.77 -25.11 -29.71
CA PHE A 612 8.56 -24.23 -28.57
C PHE A 612 7.49 -24.78 -27.64
N LYS A 613 7.58 -24.43 -26.36
CA LYS A 613 6.58 -24.74 -25.34
C LYS A 613 5.82 -23.47 -24.96
N ALA A 614 4.49 -23.58 -24.93
CA ALA A 614 3.60 -22.50 -24.53
C ALA A 614 2.77 -22.90 -23.31
N GLY A 615 2.66 -22.02 -22.31
CA GLY A 615 1.90 -22.27 -21.09
C GLY A 615 0.90 -21.18 -20.74
N ILE A 616 -0.11 -21.53 -19.96
CA ILE A 616 -1.08 -20.59 -19.38
C ILE A 616 -1.25 -20.88 -17.89
N TRP A 617 -1.23 -19.82 -17.07
CA TRP A 617 -1.34 -19.97 -15.63
C TRP A 617 -1.93 -18.74 -14.93
N THR A 618 -2.95 -18.95 -14.12
CA THR A 618 -3.50 -17.91 -13.23
C THR A 618 -2.74 -17.90 -11.91
N VAL A 619 -2.03 -16.81 -11.61
CA VAL A 619 -1.01 -16.79 -10.55
C VAL A 619 -1.44 -16.08 -9.27
N HIS A 620 -2.73 -15.76 -9.13
CA HIS A 620 -3.32 -15.24 -7.91
C HIS A 620 -2.54 -14.06 -7.33
N PHE A 621 -2.26 -13.08 -8.19
CA PHE A 621 -1.53 -11.87 -7.87
C PHE A 621 -0.10 -12.10 -7.35
N GLY A 622 0.51 -13.26 -7.59
CA GLY A 622 1.90 -13.55 -7.20
C GLY A 622 2.09 -13.69 -5.69
N VAL A 623 1.07 -14.18 -4.97
CA VAL A 623 1.12 -14.53 -3.55
C VAL A 623 0.66 -15.97 -3.36
N ASP A 624 1.49 -16.78 -2.70
CA ASP A 624 1.24 -18.20 -2.48
C ASP A 624 0.19 -18.44 -1.38
N SER A 625 -0.31 -19.67 -1.26
CA SER A 625 -1.35 -20.04 -0.29
C SER A 625 -0.95 -19.94 1.19
N GLY A 626 0.27 -19.50 1.46
CA GLY A 626 0.78 -19.16 2.78
C GLY A 626 1.09 -17.67 2.90
N MET A 627 0.50 -16.81 2.06
CA MET A 627 0.73 -15.36 2.05
C MET A 627 2.21 -14.97 1.87
N TRP A 628 2.96 -15.72 1.04
CA TRP A 628 4.32 -15.37 0.65
C TRP A 628 4.39 -14.98 -0.83
N GLU A 629 5.22 -13.99 -1.15
CA GLU A 629 5.51 -13.60 -2.53
C GLU A 629 6.09 -14.80 -3.32
N SER A 630 5.60 -15.01 -4.55
CA SER A 630 5.80 -16.24 -5.32
C SER A 630 6.51 -16.11 -6.68
N GLN A 631 6.91 -14.91 -7.14
CA GLN A 631 7.51 -14.70 -8.47
C GLN A 631 8.76 -15.53 -8.72
N ARG A 632 9.58 -15.79 -7.69
CA ARG A 632 10.76 -16.65 -7.82
C ARG A 632 10.40 -18.12 -8.04
N ARG A 633 9.32 -18.59 -7.41
CA ARG A 633 8.79 -19.95 -7.60
C ARG A 633 8.17 -20.09 -9.00
N ILE A 634 7.49 -19.05 -9.47
CA ILE A 634 6.98 -18.97 -10.85
C ILE A 634 8.15 -19.06 -11.84
N LYS A 635 9.19 -18.25 -11.66
CA LYS A 635 10.42 -18.32 -12.46
C LYS A 635 11.01 -19.73 -12.49
N ASP A 636 11.16 -20.37 -11.34
CA ASP A 636 11.75 -21.71 -11.23
C ASP A 636 11.00 -22.77 -12.05
N ILE A 637 9.67 -22.77 -12.02
CA ILE A 637 8.87 -23.76 -12.77
C ILE A 637 8.80 -23.43 -14.27
N VAL A 638 8.77 -22.16 -14.64
CA VAL A 638 8.83 -21.70 -16.04
C VAL A 638 10.17 -22.12 -16.67
N GLU A 639 11.27 -21.99 -15.93
CA GLU A 639 12.61 -22.42 -16.34
C GLU A 639 12.70 -23.94 -16.49
N GLU A 640 12.23 -24.70 -15.49
CA GLU A 640 12.31 -26.16 -15.51
C GLU A 640 11.44 -26.79 -16.61
N LEU A 641 10.32 -26.16 -16.95
CA LEU A 641 9.47 -26.61 -18.05
C LEU A 641 9.95 -26.12 -19.42
N GLU A 642 10.97 -25.25 -19.45
CA GLU A 642 11.53 -24.63 -20.65
C GLU A 642 10.46 -23.90 -21.48
N LEU A 643 9.63 -23.08 -20.83
CA LEU A 643 8.57 -22.36 -21.53
C LEU A 643 9.15 -21.19 -22.33
N ASP A 644 8.89 -21.20 -23.64
CA ASP A 644 9.27 -20.11 -24.53
C ASP A 644 8.20 -19.02 -24.57
N VAL A 645 6.93 -19.39 -24.42
CA VAL A 645 5.79 -18.46 -24.37
C VAL A 645 4.95 -18.78 -23.16
N ILE A 646 4.57 -17.77 -22.37
CA ILE A 646 3.66 -17.98 -21.24
C ILE A 646 2.69 -16.82 -21.09
N GLY A 647 1.42 -17.16 -20.93
CA GLY A 647 0.39 -16.27 -20.43
C GLY A 647 0.27 -16.38 -18.92
N LEU A 648 0.34 -15.27 -18.21
CA LEU A 648 0.02 -15.19 -16.78
C LEU A 648 -1.22 -14.34 -16.56
N LEU A 649 -2.12 -14.79 -15.70
CA LEU A 649 -3.39 -14.11 -15.40
C LEU A 649 -3.47 -13.72 -13.92
N GLU A 650 -4.34 -12.76 -13.60
CA GLU A 650 -4.40 -12.09 -12.28
C GLU A 650 -3.06 -11.43 -11.93
N THR A 651 -2.65 -10.51 -12.80
CA THR A 651 -1.29 -9.92 -12.83
C THR A 651 -1.26 -8.40 -12.70
N ASP A 652 -2.41 -7.72 -12.60
CA ASP A 652 -2.47 -6.29 -12.26
C ASP A 652 -2.11 -6.08 -10.79
N LEU A 653 -0.85 -5.72 -10.56
CA LEU A 653 -0.30 -5.45 -9.24
C LEU A 653 -0.01 -3.96 -9.00
N GLN A 654 -0.41 -3.08 -9.92
CA GLN A 654 -0.11 -1.64 -9.89
C GLN A 654 -1.23 -0.83 -9.21
N ARG A 655 -1.80 -1.42 -8.15
CA ARG A 655 -2.80 -0.81 -7.26
C ARG A 655 -2.33 -0.89 -5.81
N ILE A 656 -2.85 0.01 -4.96
CA ILE A 656 -2.53 0.05 -3.52
C ILE A 656 -2.72 -1.32 -2.86
N VAL A 657 -3.86 -1.97 -3.11
CA VAL A 657 -4.19 -3.29 -2.53
C VAL A 657 -3.22 -4.40 -2.93
N MET A 658 -2.41 -4.20 -3.97
CA MET A 658 -1.37 -5.14 -4.43
C MET A 658 0.05 -4.66 -4.13
N GLY A 659 0.19 -3.50 -3.47
CA GLY A 659 1.46 -2.92 -3.04
C GLY A 659 2.19 -2.12 -4.11
N ASN A 660 1.52 -1.82 -5.24
CA ASN A 660 2.09 -1.21 -6.44
C ASN A 660 3.36 -1.91 -6.89
N ARG A 661 3.27 -3.02 -7.59
CA ARG A 661 4.45 -3.79 -8.00
C ARG A 661 4.30 -4.39 -9.38
N ASP A 662 5.35 -5.03 -9.84
CA ASP A 662 5.41 -5.71 -11.12
C ASP A 662 6.11 -7.07 -10.97
N LEU A 663 5.33 -8.15 -11.05
CA LEU A 663 5.82 -9.52 -10.92
C LEU A 663 6.75 -9.94 -12.08
N THR A 664 6.62 -9.27 -13.24
CA THR A 664 7.28 -9.70 -14.47
C THR A 664 8.76 -9.32 -14.49
N GLN A 665 9.16 -8.31 -13.71
CA GLN A 665 10.54 -7.82 -13.72
C GLN A 665 11.55 -8.91 -13.38
N TYR A 666 11.29 -9.68 -12.32
CA TYR A 666 12.22 -10.75 -11.92
C TYR A 666 12.22 -11.90 -12.92
N VAL A 667 11.03 -12.37 -13.33
CA VAL A 667 10.89 -13.52 -14.22
C VAL A 667 11.53 -13.23 -15.59
N SER A 668 11.25 -12.07 -16.16
CA SER A 668 11.73 -11.71 -17.50
C SER A 668 13.21 -11.36 -17.55
N GLU A 669 13.78 -10.76 -16.50
CA GLU A 669 15.22 -10.47 -16.44
C GLU A 669 16.04 -11.74 -16.24
N GLU A 670 15.58 -12.67 -15.40
CA GLU A 670 16.31 -13.91 -15.12
C GLU A 670 16.20 -14.93 -16.26
N LEU A 671 15.05 -15.01 -16.94
CA LEU A 671 14.84 -15.97 -18.03
C LEU A 671 15.15 -15.38 -19.40
N GLY A 672 15.37 -14.06 -19.51
CA GLY A 672 15.52 -13.37 -20.78
C GLY A 672 14.27 -13.52 -21.63
N MET A 673 13.22 -12.75 -21.32
CA MET A 673 11.95 -12.75 -22.05
C MET A 673 11.49 -11.33 -22.39
N HIS A 674 10.85 -11.18 -23.55
CA HIS A 674 10.01 -10.04 -23.88
C HIS A 674 8.75 -10.10 -23.04
N VAL A 675 8.25 -8.93 -22.62
CA VAL A 675 7.07 -8.82 -21.76
C VAL A 675 6.10 -7.83 -22.38
N ASP A 676 4.83 -8.20 -22.40
CA ASP A 676 3.71 -7.29 -22.58
C ASP A 676 2.75 -7.45 -21.40
N ILE A 677 2.63 -6.39 -20.60
CA ILE A 677 1.67 -6.31 -19.49
C ILE A 677 0.41 -5.61 -20.00
N GLY A 678 -0.78 -6.18 -19.85
CA GLY A 678 -1.94 -5.51 -20.42
C GLY A 678 -3.30 -6.13 -20.11
N PRO A 679 -4.37 -5.30 -20.12
CA PRO A 679 -4.38 -3.83 -20.15
C PRO A 679 -3.91 -3.19 -18.83
N GLY A 680 -3.53 -1.91 -18.86
CA GLY A 680 -3.07 -1.17 -17.67
C GLY A 680 -4.11 -1.02 -16.54
N PRO A 681 -3.70 -0.64 -15.32
CA PRO A 681 -4.58 -0.57 -14.14
C PRO A 681 -5.72 0.45 -14.25
N ASN A 682 -5.59 1.47 -15.11
CA ASN A 682 -6.66 2.42 -15.43
C ASN A 682 -7.77 1.83 -16.33
N LYS A 683 -7.65 0.56 -16.73
CA LYS A 683 -8.64 -0.16 -17.56
C LYS A 683 -9.47 -1.19 -16.77
N HIS A 684 -9.33 -1.22 -15.45
CA HIS A 684 -10.24 -1.91 -14.51
C HIS A 684 -10.38 -3.43 -14.72
N THR A 685 -9.30 -4.10 -15.14
CA THR A 685 -9.22 -5.57 -15.18
C THR A 685 -8.30 -6.09 -14.07
N TRP A 686 -8.29 -7.41 -13.84
CA TRP A 686 -7.28 -8.06 -12.99
C TRP A 686 -5.93 -8.31 -13.69
N GLY A 687 -5.79 -7.87 -14.94
CA GLY A 687 -4.54 -7.89 -15.70
C GLY A 687 -4.16 -9.25 -16.28
N ALA A 688 -3.58 -9.21 -17.48
CA ALA A 688 -2.90 -10.33 -18.11
C ALA A 688 -1.47 -9.94 -18.48
N VAL A 689 -0.61 -10.94 -18.62
CA VAL A 689 0.76 -10.78 -19.08
C VAL A 689 1.05 -11.84 -20.15
N LEU A 690 1.67 -11.41 -21.24
CA LEU A 690 2.32 -12.28 -22.21
C LEU A 690 3.84 -12.13 -22.05
N MET A 691 4.54 -13.25 -21.77
CA MET A 691 6.00 -13.30 -21.84
C MET A 691 6.44 -14.22 -22.97
N SER A 692 7.46 -13.80 -23.72
CA SER A 692 7.96 -14.57 -24.87
C SER A 692 9.48 -14.51 -25.02
N LYS A 693 10.10 -15.64 -25.33
CA LYS A 693 11.48 -15.75 -25.84
C LYS A 693 11.59 -15.38 -27.32
N PHE A 694 10.47 -15.11 -27.98
CA PHE A 694 10.42 -14.62 -29.35
C PHE A 694 10.09 -13.12 -29.37
N PRO A 695 10.65 -12.35 -30.32
CA PRO A 695 10.31 -10.94 -30.46
C PRO A 695 8.80 -10.74 -30.66
N ILE A 696 8.22 -9.84 -29.86
CA ILE A 696 6.84 -9.38 -30.04
C ILE A 696 6.87 -8.25 -31.08
N ILE A 697 6.28 -8.50 -32.25
CA ILE A 697 6.28 -7.55 -33.36
C ILE A 697 5.20 -6.48 -33.15
N ASN A 698 4.00 -6.94 -32.79
CA ASN A 698 2.89 -6.09 -32.42
C ASN A 698 2.07 -6.76 -31.32
N SER A 699 1.36 -5.94 -30.56
CA SER A 699 0.33 -6.42 -29.67
C SER A 699 -0.83 -5.44 -29.57
N THR A 700 -1.99 -5.94 -29.17
CA THR A 700 -3.19 -5.15 -28.96
C THR A 700 -3.89 -5.67 -27.71
N HIS A 701 -4.25 -4.74 -26.83
CA HIS A 701 -4.97 -5.03 -25.60
C HIS A 701 -6.46 -4.85 -25.83
N HIS A 702 -7.24 -5.86 -25.46
CA HIS A 702 -8.68 -5.86 -25.58
C HIS A 702 -9.33 -5.87 -24.19
N LEU A 703 -10.33 -5.00 -24.02
CA LEU A 703 -11.33 -5.14 -22.97
C LEU A 703 -12.49 -5.91 -23.54
N LEU A 704 -12.72 -7.12 -23.03
CA LEU A 704 -13.77 -7.98 -23.55
C LEU A 704 -15.14 -7.49 -23.06
N PRO A 705 -16.22 -7.68 -23.85
CA PRO A 705 -17.54 -7.17 -23.49
C PRO A 705 -18.04 -7.73 -22.16
N SER A 706 -18.49 -6.86 -21.25
CA SER A 706 -19.05 -7.25 -19.96
C SER A 706 -20.20 -6.33 -19.58
N PRO A 707 -21.47 -6.67 -19.87
CA PRO A 707 -22.61 -5.86 -19.47
C PRO A 707 -22.88 -5.88 -17.96
N HIS A 708 -22.54 -6.97 -17.25
CA HIS A 708 -22.95 -7.15 -15.86
C HIS A 708 -21.80 -7.45 -14.90
N GLY A 709 -20.90 -8.35 -15.29
CA GLY A 709 -19.85 -8.92 -14.46
C GLY A 709 -18.49 -8.21 -14.54
N GLU A 710 -17.46 -9.01 -14.40
CA GLU A 710 -16.06 -8.58 -14.44
C GLU A 710 -15.60 -8.21 -15.85
N LEU A 711 -14.89 -7.08 -15.95
CA LEU A 711 -14.13 -6.72 -17.14
C LEU A 711 -12.93 -7.65 -17.34
N ALA A 712 -13.03 -8.44 -18.40
CA ALA A 712 -12.04 -9.43 -18.79
C ALA A 712 -10.95 -8.85 -19.73
N PRO A 713 -9.65 -9.08 -19.43
CA PRO A 713 -8.54 -8.67 -20.29
C PRO A 713 -8.23 -9.71 -21.38
N ALA A 714 -7.74 -9.25 -22.54
CA ALA A 714 -7.01 -10.09 -23.48
C ALA A 714 -5.85 -9.34 -24.16
N ILE A 715 -4.74 -10.03 -24.41
CA ILE A 715 -3.60 -9.57 -25.18
C ILE A 715 -3.54 -10.40 -26.46
N HIS A 716 -3.67 -9.77 -27.62
CA HIS A 716 -3.41 -10.40 -28.92
C HIS A 716 -2.07 -9.90 -29.45
N ALA A 717 -1.11 -10.78 -29.67
CA ALA A 717 0.23 -10.43 -30.11
C ALA A 717 0.68 -11.27 -31.32
N THR A 718 1.46 -10.67 -32.22
CA THR A 718 2.21 -11.40 -33.25
C THR A 718 3.65 -11.61 -32.79
N LEU A 719 4.08 -12.87 -32.72
CA LEU A 719 5.45 -13.27 -32.41
C LEU A 719 6.20 -13.65 -33.69
N ASP A 720 7.48 -13.27 -33.79
CA ASP A 720 8.38 -13.76 -34.84
C ASP A 720 9.10 -15.05 -34.39
N MET A 721 8.60 -16.20 -34.85
CA MET A 721 9.15 -17.51 -34.54
C MET A 721 9.96 -18.07 -35.71
N TRP A 722 11.25 -17.74 -35.73
CA TRP A 722 12.20 -18.15 -36.78
C TRP A 722 11.75 -17.69 -38.19
N GLY A 723 11.28 -16.45 -38.32
CA GLY A 723 10.79 -15.86 -39.56
C GLY A 723 9.34 -16.20 -39.90
N THR A 724 8.67 -17.02 -39.08
CA THR A 724 7.24 -17.32 -39.21
C THR A 724 6.46 -16.51 -38.18
N HIS A 725 5.52 -15.68 -38.65
CA HIS A 725 4.64 -14.91 -37.77
C HIS A 725 3.55 -15.80 -37.17
N VAL A 726 3.56 -15.96 -35.86
CA VAL A 726 2.56 -16.74 -35.10
C VAL A 726 1.80 -15.81 -34.19
N ASP A 727 0.48 -15.84 -34.26
CA ASP A 727 -0.37 -15.07 -33.36
C ASP A 727 -0.58 -15.82 -32.05
N VAL A 728 -0.51 -15.09 -30.93
CA VAL A 728 -0.82 -15.60 -29.60
C VAL A 728 -1.85 -14.71 -28.94
N ILE A 729 -2.90 -15.31 -28.39
CA ILE A 729 -3.82 -14.63 -27.47
C ILE A 729 -3.65 -15.15 -26.06
N VAL A 730 -3.51 -14.23 -25.11
CA VAL A 730 -3.64 -14.50 -23.67
C VAL A 730 -4.93 -13.85 -23.17
N SER A 731 -5.85 -14.58 -22.55
CA SER A 731 -7.13 -14.01 -22.09
C SER A 731 -7.62 -14.59 -20.77
N HIS A 732 -8.35 -13.79 -20.00
CA HIS A 732 -9.04 -14.21 -18.78
C HIS A 732 -10.54 -13.90 -18.87
N ASN A 733 -11.38 -14.92 -19.03
CA ASN A 733 -12.83 -14.76 -19.04
C ASN A 733 -13.38 -14.47 -17.64
N GLY A 734 -14.56 -13.85 -17.60
CA GLY A 734 -15.32 -13.58 -16.39
C GLY A 734 -15.85 -14.84 -15.70
N GLN A 735 -16.41 -14.61 -14.53
CA GLN A 735 -16.76 -15.64 -13.54
C GLN A 735 -17.93 -16.54 -13.96
N GLU A 736 -18.16 -17.63 -13.22
CA GLU A 736 -19.23 -18.62 -13.47
C GLU A 736 -20.65 -18.03 -13.30
N GLU A 737 -20.77 -17.01 -12.46
CA GLU A 737 -22.01 -16.35 -12.08
C GLU A 737 -22.61 -15.49 -13.21
N ASP A 738 -21.79 -15.05 -14.18
CA ASP A 738 -22.19 -14.15 -15.27
C ASP A 738 -22.14 -14.83 -16.65
N PRO A 739 -23.09 -15.74 -16.96
CA PRO A 739 -23.03 -16.54 -18.20
C PRO A 739 -23.13 -15.70 -19.47
N VAL A 740 -23.87 -14.57 -19.44
CA VAL A 740 -24.00 -13.67 -20.59
C VAL A 740 -22.65 -13.04 -20.94
N ASP A 741 -21.92 -12.58 -19.93
CA ASP A 741 -20.60 -11.99 -20.09
C ASP A 741 -19.64 -13.02 -20.68
N ARG A 742 -19.60 -14.24 -20.15
CA ARG A 742 -18.75 -15.32 -20.70
C ARG A 742 -19.06 -15.60 -22.18
N THR A 743 -20.33 -15.66 -22.56
CA THR A 743 -20.72 -15.87 -23.96
C THR A 743 -20.24 -14.73 -24.85
N LEU A 744 -20.42 -13.47 -24.44
CA LEU A 744 -20.01 -12.30 -25.23
C LEU A 744 -18.48 -12.18 -25.34
N GLN A 745 -17.77 -12.45 -24.24
CA GLN A 745 -16.31 -12.45 -24.19
C GLN A 745 -15.75 -13.52 -25.12
N SER A 746 -16.25 -14.76 -25.03
CA SER A 746 -15.83 -15.85 -25.93
C SER A 746 -16.19 -15.60 -27.39
N THR A 747 -17.34 -14.97 -27.66
CA THR A 747 -17.72 -14.57 -29.02
C THR A 747 -16.72 -13.55 -29.58
N LYS A 748 -16.31 -12.57 -28.77
CA LYS A 748 -15.32 -11.59 -29.19
C LYS A 748 -13.94 -12.22 -29.43
N LEU A 749 -13.50 -13.12 -28.56
CA LEU A 749 -12.25 -13.87 -28.74
C LEU A 749 -12.28 -14.71 -30.02
N ALA A 750 -13.39 -15.42 -30.27
CA ALA A 750 -13.60 -16.19 -31.49
C ALA A 750 -13.55 -15.31 -32.74
N GLU A 751 -14.13 -14.10 -32.71
CA GLU A 751 -14.05 -13.13 -33.80
C GLU A 751 -12.60 -12.72 -34.10
N ILE A 752 -11.80 -12.41 -33.06
CA ILE A 752 -10.38 -12.04 -33.22
C ILE A 752 -9.60 -13.21 -33.85
N MET A 753 -9.74 -14.41 -33.29
CA MET A 753 -9.08 -15.61 -33.80
C MET A 753 -9.50 -15.90 -35.24
N ARG A 754 -10.79 -15.80 -35.59
CA ARG A 754 -11.30 -16.04 -36.94
C ARG A 754 -10.79 -15.01 -37.94
N THR A 755 -10.64 -13.75 -37.54
CA THR A 755 -10.14 -12.68 -38.42
C THR A 755 -8.70 -12.90 -38.84
N ALA A 756 -7.88 -13.51 -37.97
CA ALA A 756 -6.50 -13.87 -38.28
C ALA A 756 -6.37 -15.14 -39.16
N TYR A 757 -7.46 -15.85 -39.49
CA TYR A 757 -7.38 -17.09 -40.27
C TYR A 757 -6.89 -16.83 -41.71
N PRO A 758 -6.00 -17.66 -42.30
CA PRO A 758 -5.48 -18.95 -41.82
C PRO A 758 -4.15 -18.90 -41.05
N LYS A 759 -3.72 -17.74 -40.54
CA LYS A 759 -2.41 -17.58 -39.88
C LYS A 759 -2.25 -18.57 -38.70
N PRO A 760 -1.03 -19.12 -38.49
CA PRO A 760 -0.72 -19.91 -37.30
C PRO A 760 -1.08 -19.15 -36.03
N PHE A 761 -1.73 -19.84 -35.10
CA PHE A 761 -2.34 -19.21 -33.93
C PHE A 761 -2.24 -20.13 -32.70
N VAL A 762 -1.97 -19.54 -31.54
CA VAL A 762 -2.07 -20.19 -30.22
C VAL A 762 -2.98 -19.34 -29.32
N PHE A 763 -4.01 -19.95 -28.77
CA PHE A 763 -4.84 -19.37 -27.73
C PHE A 763 -4.42 -19.95 -26.38
N LEU A 764 -4.18 -19.08 -25.41
CA LEU A 764 -3.81 -19.38 -24.03
C LEU A 764 -4.82 -18.66 -23.14
N GLY A 765 -5.77 -19.36 -22.53
CA GLY A 765 -6.82 -18.63 -21.81
C GLY A 765 -7.46 -19.36 -20.66
N TYR A 766 -7.88 -18.55 -19.69
CA TYR A 766 -8.79 -18.94 -18.62
C TYR A 766 -10.23 -18.80 -19.11
N VAL A 767 -10.88 -19.94 -19.32
CA VAL A 767 -12.21 -20.13 -19.86
C VAL A 767 -13.02 -20.96 -18.86
N VAL A 768 -14.00 -20.33 -18.22
CA VAL A 768 -14.93 -21.01 -17.30
C VAL A 768 -15.96 -21.81 -18.10
N SER A 769 -15.56 -23.01 -18.52
CA SER A 769 -16.35 -23.96 -19.31
C SER A 769 -15.79 -25.37 -19.15
N HIS A 770 -16.64 -26.38 -19.30
CA HIS A 770 -16.18 -27.75 -19.56
C HIS A 770 -15.80 -27.94 -21.04
N PRO A 771 -14.92 -28.90 -21.35
CA PRO A 771 -14.67 -29.34 -22.72
C PRO A 771 -15.96 -29.87 -23.34
N HIS A 772 -16.15 -29.64 -24.64
CA HIS A 772 -17.33 -30.03 -25.42
C HIS A 772 -18.66 -29.40 -24.98
N ALA A 773 -18.64 -28.44 -24.04
CA ALA A 773 -19.85 -27.78 -23.61
C ALA A 773 -20.50 -27.01 -24.79
N PRO A 774 -21.80 -27.22 -25.07
CA PRO A 774 -22.46 -26.58 -26.19
C PRO A 774 -22.72 -25.09 -25.91
N ARG A 775 -22.96 -24.32 -26.97
CA ARG A 775 -23.45 -22.94 -26.85
C ARG A 775 -24.67 -22.88 -25.89
N PRO A 776 -24.76 -21.85 -25.04
CA PRO A 776 -23.99 -20.61 -25.03
C PRO A 776 -22.66 -20.68 -24.25
N ALA A 777 -22.23 -21.87 -23.80
CA ALA A 777 -20.97 -22.01 -23.08
C ALA A 777 -19.76 -21.65 -23.98
N PRO A 778 -18.67 -21.13 -23.39
CA PRO A 778 -17.47 -20.71 -24.12
C PRO A 778 -16.85 -21.71 -25.08
N TYR A 779 -16.76 -23.00 -24.70
CA TYR A 779 -15.92 -23.97 -25.41
C TYR A 779 -16.26 -24.09 -26.90
N GLN A 780 -17.52 -24.38 -27.22
CA GLN A 780 -17.94 -24.58 -28.61
C GLN A 780 -17.75 -23.31 -29.45
N ILE A 781 -17.94 -22.12 -28.87
CA ILE A 781 -17.74 -20.83 -29.54
C ILE A 781 -16.26 -20.66 -29.92
N LEU A 782 -15.35 -20.89 -28.97
CA LEU A 782 -13.91 -20.70 -29.20
C LEU A 782 -13.35 -21.69 -30.25
N VAL A 783 -13.83 -22.94 -30.21
CA VAL A 783 -13.36 -24.01 -31.12
C VAL A 783 -13.97 -23.85 -32.52
N GLU A 784 -15.30 -23.77 -32.63
CA GLU A 784 -15.99 -23.75 -33.94
C GLU A 784 -15.94 -22.36 -34.57
N ASP A 785 -16.39 -21.32 -33.86
CA ASP A 785 -16.51 -19.97 -34.41
C ASP A 785 -15.13 -19.31 -34.54
N GLY A 786 -14.19 -19.65 -33.64
CA GLY A 786 -12.80 -19.22 -33.69
C GLY A 786 -11.94 -19.99 -34.70
N ARG A 787 -12.45 -21.13 -35.22
CA ARG A 787 -11.72 -22.08 -36.08
C ARG A 787 -10.39 -22.51 -35.47
N MET A 788 -10.46 -23.13 -34.31
CA MET A 788 -9.30 -23.55 -33.53
C MET A 788 -9.37 -25.06 -33.22
N LEU A 789 -8.19 -25.67 -33.07
CA LEU A 789 -8.05 -27.05 -32.62
C LEU A 789 -7.72 -27.08 -31.14
N ASP A 790 -8.41 -27.92 -30.38
CA ASP A 790 -8.10 -28.13 -28.97
C ASP A 790 -6.80 -28.94 -28.81
N ILE A 791 -5.94 -28.53 -27.87
CA ILE A 791 -4.68 -29.19 -27.56
C ILE A 791 -4.85 -30.67 -27.17
N GLU A 792 -5.97 -31.07 -26.55
CA GLU A 792 -6.28 -32.47 -26.22
C GLU A 792 -7.79 -32.64 -25.96
N ARG A 793 -8.55 -33.00 -27.00
CA ARG A 793 -10.01 -33.17 -26.93
C ARG A 793 -10.44 -34.26 -25.96
N GLY A 794 -9.59 -35.26 -25.71
CA GLY A 794 -9.88 -36.36 -24.79
C GLY A 794 -9.79 -35.98 -23.32
N ASP A 795 -9.16 -34.85 -22.98
CA ASP A 795 -9.04 -34.37 -21.59
C ASP A 795 -10.31 -33.62 -21.21
N THR A 796 -11.28 -34.38 -20.68
CA THR A 796 -12.61 -33.90 -20.29
C THR A 796 -12.67 -33.29 -18.89
N ASP A 797 -11.58 -33.40 -18.10
CA ASP A 797 -11.48 -32.92 -16.72
C ASP A 797 -10.76 -31.56 -16.63
N ARG A 798 -10.86 -30.76 -17.70
CA ARG A 798 -10.36 -29.39 -17.69
C ARG A 798 -11.42 -28.43 -17.18
N TRP A 799 -10.96 -27.51 -16.37
CA TRP A 799 -11.73 -26.37 -15.90
C TRP A 799 -10.79 -25.16 -15.87
N CYS A 800 -11.27 -24.04 -16.39
CA CYS A 800 -10.53 -22.78 -16.49
C CYS A 800 -9.39 -22.77 -17.51
N GLU A 801 -8.30 -23.51 -17.38
CA GLU A 801 -7.16 -23.32 -18.29
C GLU A 801 -7.34 -24.07 -19.62
N TYR A 802 -7.13 -23.38 -20.75
CA TYR A 802 -7.24 -23.95 -22.10
C TYR A 802 -6.11 -23.49 -23.02
N ILE A 803 -5.64 -24.42 -23.85
CA ILE A 803 -4.76 -24.16 -24.98
C ILE A 803 -5.46 -24.61 -26.25
N LEU A 804 -5.65 -23.70 -27.20
CA LEU A 804 -6.11 -24.02 -28.56
C LEU A 804 -5.06 -23.58 -29.57
N PHE A 805 -5.01 -24.23 -30.73
CA PHE A 805 -4.00 -23.92 -31.74
C PHE A 805 -4.53 -24.14 -33.16
N ARG A 806 -3.81 -23.59 -34.15
CA ARG A 806 -3.95 -23.96 -35.57
C ARG A 806 -2.70 -23.61 -36.35
N GLY A 807 -2.51 -24.22 -37.52
CA GLY A 807 -1.40 -23.90 -38.44
C GLY A 807 -0.01 -24.22 -37.85
N LEU A 808 0.04 -25.03 -36.79
CA LEU A 808 1.24 -25.48 -36.09
C LEU A 808 1.15 -27.00 -35.92
N LYS A 809 2.30 -27.66 -35.81
CA LYS A 809 2.32 -29.10 -35.54
C LYS A 809 2.39 -29.32 -34.03
N ARG A 810 1.37 -29.95 -33.46
CA ARG A 810 1.34 -30.31 -32.04
C ARG A 810 2.27 -31.51 -31.78
N LEU A 811 3.03 -31.43 -30.70
CA LEU A 811 3.99 -32.47 -30.31
C LEU A 811 3.72 -33.04 -28.92
N GLY A 812 3.10 -32.28 -28.02
CA GLY A 812 2.76 -32.80 -26.71
C GLY A 812 1.95 -31.85 -25.84
N TYR A 813 1.48 -32.38 -24.72
CA TYR A 813 0.61 -31.70 -23.77
C TYR A 813 0.84 -32.25 -22.35
N ALA A 814 0.87 -31.35 -21.37
CA ALA A 814 1.04 -31.69 -19.96
C ALA A 814 0.23 -30.77 -19.04
N ARG A 815 -0.26 -31.33 -17.92
CA ARG A 815 -0.90 -30.61 -16.81
C ARG A 815 -0.02 -30.69 -15.57
N VAL A 816 0.37 -29.55 -15.03
CA VAL A 816 1.30 -29.43 -13.91
C VAL A 816 0.56 -28.96 -12.67
N THR A 817 0.75 -29.65 -11.55
CA THR A 817 0.11 -29.29 -10.28
C THR A 817 0.48 -27.88 -9.82
N ARG A 818 -0.33 -27.35 -8.91
CA ARG A 818 -0.24 -26.01 -8.30
C ARG A 818 1.04 -25.76 -7.47
N GLY A 819 1.91 -26.76 -7.32
CA GLY A 819 3.19 -26.69 -6.59
C GLY A 819 3.16 -27.23 -5.17
N SER A 820 4.20 -26.92 -4.38
CA SER A 820 4.41 -27.41 -3.00
C SER A 820 3.33 -27.01 -2.00
N ASN A 821 3.49 -27.33 -0.70
CA ASN A 821 2.65 -26.84 0.38
C ASN A 821 3.41 -25.78 1.21
N PRO A 822 3.10 -24.48 1.11
CA PRO A 822 1.95 -23.86 0.44
C PRO A 822 2.02 -23.84 -1.09
N ALA A 823 0.86 -23.94 -1.74
CA ALA A 823 0.70 -23.97 -3.21
C ALA A 823 1.08 -22.61 -3.79
N VAL A 824 1.66 -22.57 -5.00
CA VAL A 824 2.06 -21.31 -5.64
C VAL A 824 0.84 -20.44 -5.93
N THR A 825 -0.25 -21.08 -6.34
CA THR A 825 -1.54 -20.49 -6.71
C THR A 825 -2.64 -21.54 -6.52
N ASP A 826 -3.89 -21.18 -6.78
CA ASP A 826 -5.08 -22.03 -6.70
C ASP A 826 -5.37 -22.81 -8.00
N THR A 827 -4.76 -22.44 -9.11
CA THR A 827 -4.88 -23.12 -10.42
C THR A 827 -3.66 -24.00 -10.78
N GLU A 828 -3.90 -24.98 -11.65
CA GLU A 828 -2.84 -25.76 -12.30
C GLU A 828 -2.23 -25.01 -13.49
N LEU A 829 -1.01 -25.37 -13.88
CA LEU A 829 -0.37 -24.86 -15.10
C LEU A 829 -0.61 -25.84 -16.24
N GLN A 830 -1.09 -25.38 -17.38
CA GLN A 830 -1.17 -26.17 -18.61
C GLN A 830 -0.06 -25.80 -19.58
N VAL A 831 0.52 -26.81 -20.25
CA VAL A 831 1.61 -26.62 -21.20
C VAL A 831 1.36 -27.41 -22.48
N GLY A 832 1.39 -26.70 -23.61
CA GLY A 832 1.38 -27.27 -24.95
C GLY A 832 2.75 -27.17 -25.60
N MET A 833 3.12 -28.18 -26.40
CA MET A 833 4.36 -28.21 -27.15
C MET A 833 4.09 -28.28 -28.63
N PHE A 834 4.75 -27.39 -29.39
CA PHE A 834 4.49 -27.20 -30.81
C PHE A 834 5.79 -27.15 -31.61
N GLN A 835 5.70 -27.48 -32.89
CA GLN A 835 6.73 -27.19 -33.88
C GLN A 835 6.21 -26.17 -34.88
N VAL A 836 7.03 -25.15 -35.14
CA VAL A 836 6.75 -24.12 -36.14
C VAL A 836 7.28 -24.61 -37.49
N PRO A 837 6.39 -24.92 -38.45
CA PRO A 837 6.82 -25.30 -39.78
C PRO A 837 7.59 -24.12 -40.44
N PRO A 838 8.62 -24.42 -41.25
CA PRO A 838 9.21 -23.41 -42.12
C PRO A 838 8.17 -22.77 -43.04
N SER A 839 8.41 -21.52 -43.44
CA SER A 839 7.47 -20.75 -44.27
C SER A 839 7.11 -21.40 -45.61
N TRP A 840 7.97 -22.28 -46.12
CA TRP A 840 7.72 -23.06 -47.35
C TRP A 840 6.93 -24.36 -47.13
N VAL A 841 6.66 -24.76 -45.88
CA VAL A 841 5.87 -25.94 -45.53
C VAL A 841 4.46 -25.51 -45.16
N THR A 842 3.48 -25.91 -45.98
CA THR A 842 2.06 -25.64 -45.70
C THR A 842 1.52 -26.66 -44.69
N VAL A 843 0.98 -26.17 -43.58
CA VAL A 843 0.19 -26.97 -42.63
C VAL A 843 -1.27 -26.59 -42.80
N ASP A 844 -2.14 -27.58 -42.96
CA ASP A 844 -3.58 -27.36 -43.01
C ASP A 844 -4.05 -26.80 -41.64
N PRO A 845 -4.56 -25.57 -41.57
CA PRO A 845 -4.97 -24.96 -40.31
C PRO A 845 -6.23 -25.62 -39.71
N ASP A 846 -7.03 -26.34 -40.50
CA ASP A 846 -8.27 -26.97 -40.04
C ASP A 846 -8.10 -28.42 -39.59
N ARG A 847 -6.89 -28.98 -39.74
CA ARG A 847 -6.59 -30.38 -39.39
C ARG A 847 -5.37 -30.48 -38.50
N ASP A 848 -5.46 -31.32 -37.48
CA ASP A 848 -4.28 -31.72 -36.72
C ASP A 848 -3.53 -32.79 -37.53
N SER A 849 -2.26 -32.53 -37.87
CA SER A 849 -1.42 -33.48 -38.61
C SER A 849 -1.23 -34.82 -37.92
N SER A 850 -1.40 -34.87 -36.59
CA SER A 850 -1.28 -36.11 -35.81
C SER A 850 -2.56 -36.94 -35.75
N ASP A 851 -3.70 -36.42 -36.23
CA ASP A 851 -5.04 -37.01 -36.06
C ASP A 851 -5.34 -37.43 -34.60
N TYR A 852 -4.76 -36.73 -33.61
CA TYR A 852 -4.83 -37.07 -32.19
C TYR A 852 -4.27 -38.45 -31.82
N GLN A 853 -3.38 -39.02 -32.65
CA GLN A 853 -2.69 -40.27 -32.35
C GLN A 853 -1.52 -40.07 -31.39
N ARG A 854 -1.64 -40.68 -30.20
CA ARG A 854 -0.63 -40.62 -29.15
C ARG A 854 0.50 -41.61 -29.41
N VAL A 855 1.72 -41.22 -29.05
CA VAL A 855 2.92 -42.06 -29.24
C VAL A 855 3.81 -42.12 -28.01
N SER A 856 4.70 -43.11 -27.99
CA SER A 856 5.77 -43.21 -26.99
C SER A 856 6.66 -41.96 -27.05
N PRO A 857 7.21 -41.49 -25.91
CA PRO A 857 8.23 -40.45 -25.87
C PRO A 857 9.43 -40.70 -26.80
N ASP A 858 9.70 -41.96 -27.17
CA ASP A 858 10.79 -42.35 -28.07
C ASP A 858 10.69 -41.72 -29.47
N PHE A 859 9.48 -41.35 -29.90
CA PHE A 859 9.25 -40.66 -31.16
C PHE A 859 9.55 -39.15 -31.11
N ILE A 860 9.83 -38.61 -29.91
CA ILE A 860 10.15 -37.21 -29.70
C ILE A 860 11.65 -37.08 -29.40
N ALA A 861 12.30 -36.09 -30.02
CA ALA A 861 13.71 -35.79 -29.80
C ALA A 861 13.96 -35.58 -28.28
N PRO A 862 14.99 -36.21 -27.69
CA PRO A 862 15.23 -36.12 -26.24
C PRO A 862 15.29 -34.70 -25.68
N ALA A 863 15.88 -33.76 -26.44
CA ALA A 863 15.95 -32.35 -26.09
C ALA A 863 14.56 -31.69 -26.04
N SER A 864 13.64 -32.07 -26.92
CA SER A 864 12.29 -31.52 -27.00
C SER A 864 11.28 -32.27 -26.12
N ARG A 865 11.70 -33.06 -25.12
CA ARG A 865 10.78 -33.75 -24.21
C ARG A 865 10.39 -32.83 -23.04
N PHE A 866 9.30 -33.16 -22.37
CA PHE A 866 8.94 -32.52 -21.11
C PHE A 866 9.91 -32.93 -19.98
N SER A 867 10.08 -32.06 -18.99
CA SER A 867 11.04 -32.26 -17.89
C SER A 867 10.81 -33.61 -17.18
N SER A 868 11.87 -34.40 -17.11
CA SER A 868 11.90 -35.66 -16.36
C SER A 868 11.91 -35.43 -14.85
N LYS A 869 12.38 -34.28 -14.36
CA LYS A 869 12.38 -33.96 -12.91
C LYS A 869 10.96 -33.75 -12.41
N VAL A 870 10.12 -33.06 -13.17
CA VAL A 870 8.70 -32.86 -12.83
C VAL A 870 7.93 -34.19 -12.84
N GLY A 871 8.26 -35.10 -13.76
CA GLY A 871 7.69 -36.45 -13.83
C GLY A 871 8.29 -37.45 -12.82
N GLY A 872 9.35 -37.07 -12.11
CA GLY A 872 10.01 -37.92 -11.12
C GLY A 872 9.16 -38.16 -9.86
N PRO A 873 9.47 -39.20 -9.07
CA PRO A 873 8.71 -39.54 -7.86
C PRO A 873 8.76 -38.45 -6.78
N GLU A 874 9.77 -37.58 -6.78
CA GLU A 874 9.88 -36.43 -5.88
C GLU A 874 9.17 -35.18 -6.44
N GLY A 875 9.00 -35.09 -7.76
CA GLY A 875 8.58 -33.88 -8.47
C GLY A 875 9.66 -32.79 -8.45
N PHE A 876 9.32 -31.60 -8.95
CA PHE A 876 10.21 -30.43 -8.92
C PHE A 876 9.61 -29.33 -8.03
N LYS A 877 10.24 -29.06 -6.87
CA LYS A 877 9.76 -28.04 -5.92
C LYS A 877 8.26 -28.16 -5.60
N GLY A 878 7.76 -29.40 -5.52
CA GLY A 878 6.36 -29.74 -5.27
C GLY A 878 5.45 -29.75 -6.50
N HIS A 879 5.94 -29.37 -7.68
CA HIS A 879 5.24 -29.53 -8.95
C HIS A 879 5.40 -30.96 -9.49
N ARG A 880 4.32 -31.50 -10.04
CA ARG A 880 4.27 -32.82 -10.69
C ARG A 880 3.33 -32.76 -11.89
N TYR A 881 3.52 -33.66 -12.84
CA TYR A 881 2.47 -33.92 -13.83
C TYR A 881 1.31 -34.65 -13.15
N HIS A 882 0.07 -34.36 -13.57
CA HIS A 882 -1.13 -34.96 -12.98
C HIS A 882 -2.30 -35.04 -13.95
N VAL A 883 -3.38 -35.72 -13.52
CA VAL A 883 -4.63 -36.00 -14.24
C VAL A 883 -4.49 -36.94 -15.44
N LEU A 884 -3.54 -36.68 -16.34
CA LEU A 884 -3.40 -37.41 -17.60
C LEU A 884 -3.06 -38.88 -17.40
N ARG A 885 -2.37 -39.24 -16.32
CA ARG A 885 -2.05 -40.65 -16.01
C ARG A 885 -3.30 -41.48 -15.74
N GLU A 886 -4.27 -40.90 -15.04
CA GLU A 886 -5.52 -41.59 -14.71
C GLU A 886 -6.40 -41.76 -15.95
N GLN A 887 -6.37 -40.80 -16.87
CA GLN A 887 -7.17 -40.82 -18.09
C GLN A 887 -6.53 -41.64 -19.23
N PHE A 888 -5.21 -41.54 -19.41
CA PHE A 888 -4.50 -42.05 -20.59
C PHE A 888 -3.34 -43.00 -20.26
N GLY A 889 -3.11 -43.32 -18.99
CA GLY A 889 -2.02 -44.21 -18.56
C GLY A 889 -0.61 -43.58 -18.64
N THR A 890 -0.50 -42.28 -18.95
CA THR A 890 0.77 -41.56 -19.07
C THR A 890 0.68 -40.17 -18.45
N ASP A 891 1.76 -39.68 -17.84
CA ASP A 891 1.78 -38.36 -17.18
C ASP A 891 1.73 -37.18 -18.15
N VAL A 892 2.24 -37.42 -19.36
CA VAL A 892 2.41 -36.44 -20.42
C VAL A 892 2.06 -37.14 -21.72
N VAL A 893 1.35 -36.43 -22.60
CA VAL A 893 0.95 -36.98 -23.89
C VAL A 893 1.85 -36.42 -24.98
N TYR A 894 2.31 -37.29 -25.88
CA TYR A 894 3.09 -36.95 -27.07
C TYR A 894 2.40 -37.40 -28.34
N TYR A 895 2.66 -36.67 -29.43
CA TYR A 895 2.04 -36.90 -30.74
C TYR A 895 3.09 -37.08 -31.81
N ARG A 896 2.87 -38.06 -32.69
CA ARG A 896 3.76 -38.32 -33.82
C ARG A 896 3.34 -37.47 -35.01
N MET A 897 4.35 -36.99 -35.72
CA MET A 897 4.19 -36.38 -37.04
C MET A 897 4.27 -37.42 -38.15
#